data_AF-A0A4R8Q1G1-F1
#
_entry.id   AF-A0A4R8Q1G1-F1
#
_cell.length_a   1.000
_cell.length_b   1.000
_cell.length_c   1.000
_cell.angle_alpha   90.00
_cell.angle_beta   90.00
_cell.angle_gamma   90.00
#
_symmetry.space_group_name_H-M   'P 1'
#
loop_
_entity.id
_entity.type
_entity.pdbx_description
1 polymer ?
#
loop_
_entity_poly.entity_id
_entity_poly.type
_entity_poly.pdbx_seq_one_letter_code
_entity_poly.pdbx_strand_id
1 'polypeptide(L)'
;MSIPRRPPSLESVGSVGSPIDHRFRKKVAVVGSGSAGISALWALNRSYHDVYLYEASSRLGGHTNTVTWKNGKYETSVDTGFIVLNTATYPNFINFLKRVKVDTVPTEMTFGVTRDHGAFEWAGTSLEAVFAQRKNIFSPRMWRMIFDIMRFNQFALDLLMTDDENDAAAMNGGSRGARREETIGEYLDREGYSEGFRDDYLIPMTAAVWSTSPDKCTLDFPAVTLVRFMWNHHLLSTVATRPQWLTLKKCGKSYIDAVMRGFPSNHLFLNTQVTQVTSEEDGRVRVHTHNGKSDVYDHVILATHGDQALKIIESSATPEEKEILSAFKTSENSVVLHSDLSHMPKSTKAWSSWNYLTLSSPSTGKQNIDQVSLTYNMNILQHIPRETFGDVLVTMNPLHQPNPDTIQGSFTYRHPLYTPAAVRAQKLLPRIQNKRGISYAGAWTKYGFHEDGFSSGLQIAQDHLYAKLPFQFVDSTYSRGRKPSLGIVDLLVRLIILVIQIFVIKVSERAAARRAASTTPPKQTGPSFGGAPSMEQIHAHYKRKNATTAYYTLSVILGTVALSYGSVPLYKMICATTGWGGQPIRAHGPDVDYSGDGLAARLVPVTSANRIRVTFNSSVSDTLPWKFTPQQREVRVLPGETALAFYTATNTSDTDIIGVATYSVTPGQVAPYFSKIQCFCFEEQRLNAGETVDMPVFFYLDPDIVNDVNMKGIETVTLNYTFFKAKYDDNGKFKAPKPMM
;
A
#
# COMPACT_ATOMS: atom_id res chain seq x y z
N MET A 1 53.18 21.01 -5.71
CA MET A 1 52.28 20.37 -4.73
C MET A 1 51.59 21.47 -3.93
N SER A 2 50.34 21.77 -4.23
CA SER A 2 49.52 22.76 -3.54
C SER A 2 48.28 22.06 -2.98
N ILE A 3 48.11 22.17 -1.68
CA ILE A 3 47.09 21.49 -0.86
C ILE A 3 45.69 22.01 -1.24
N PRO A 4 44.66 21.15 -1.41
CA PRO A 4 43.30 21.62 -1.65
C PRO A 4 42.70 22.21 -0.37
N ARG A 5 42.20 23.45 -0.46
CA ARG A 5 41.52 24.14 0.66
C ARG A 5 40.18 23.45 0.98
N ARG A 6 39.91 23.22 2.26
CA ARG A 6 38.62 22.74 2.79
C ARG A 6 37.48 23.72 2.45
N PRO A 7 36.26 23.23 2.14
CA PRO A 7 35.09 24.10 2.07
C PRO A 7 34.71 24.62 3.48
N PRO A 8 34.11 25.82 3.58
CA PRO A 8 33.75 26.41 4.86
C PRO A 8 32.58 25.65 5.54
N SER A 9 32.57 25.67 6.87
CA SER A 9 31.57 25.02 7.73
C SER A 9 30.20 25.70 7.65
N LEU A 10 29.14 24.88 7.78
CA LEU A 10 27.73 25.23 7.57
C LEU A 10 27.13 26.30 8.53
N GLU A 11 27.87 26.79 9.52
CA GLU A 11 27.32 27.64 10.59
C GLU A 11 27.42 29.16 10.37
N SER A 12 27.93 29.64 9.22
CA SER A 12 28.15 31.09 9.03
C SER A 12 27.16 31.83 8.12
N VAL A 13 26.10 31.20 7.63
CA VAL A 13 25.09 31.90 6.80
C VAL A 13 23.82 32.17 7.61
N GLY A 14 23.95 33.09 8.57
CA GLY A 14 22.84 33.69 9.30
C GLY A 14 22.48 35.08 8.74
N SER A 15 21.19 35.39 8.78
CA SER A 15 20.52 36.68 8.53
C SER A 15 20.10 37.00 7.09
N VAL A 16 18.82 37.36 7.00
CA VAL A 16 18.15 37.99 5.87
C VAL A 16 18.86 39.32 5.57
N GLY A 17 19.64 39.40 4.50
CA GLY A 17 20.22 40.66 4.04
C GLY A 17 21.66 40.67 3.49
N SER A 18 22.39 39.54 3.45
CA SER A 18 23.76 39.55 2.89
C SER A 18 23.79 39.55 1.33
N PRO A 19 24.73 40.27 0.69
CA PRO A 19 24.82 40.35 -0.77
C PRO A 19 25.19 38.99 -1.37
N ILE A 20 24.42 38.56 -2.36
CA ILE A 20 24.51 37.25 -3.03
C ILE A 20 25.82 37.20 -3.83
N ASP A 21 26.65 36.18 -3.60
CA ASP A 21 27.85 35.93 -4.41
C ASP A 21 27.46 35.50 -5.83
N HIS A 22 27.59 36.41 -6.79
CA HIS A 22 27.26 36.22 -8.20
C HIS A 22 28.06 35.10 -8.90
N ARG A 23 29.11 34.55 -8.28
CA ARG A 23 29.93 33.47 -8.86
C ARG A 23 29.24 32.11 -8.94
N PHE A 24 28.06 31.95 -8.33
CA PHE A 24 27.32 30.68 -8.31
C PHE A 24 26.11 30.64 -9.24
N ARG A 25 25.73 31.77 -9.86
CA ARG A 25 24.61 31.82 -10.82
C ARG A 25 24.93 30.99 -12.05
N LYS A 26 23.97 30.15 -12.45
CA LYS A 26 24.07 29.28 -13.63
C LYS A 26 22.87 29.52 -14.51
N LYS A 27 23.09 29.45 -15.81
CA LYS A 27 22.06 29.35 -16.84
C LYS A 27 21.69 27.87 -17.02
N VAL A 28 20.46 27.51 -16.66
CA VAL A 28 19.99 26.12 -16.60
C VAL A 28 18.87 25.90 -17.61
N ALA A 29 19.01 24.90 -18.48
CA ALA A 29 17.90 24.42 -19.30
C ALA A 29 17.23 23.20 -18.65
N VAL A 30 15.92 23.20 -18.60
CA VAL A 30 15.08 22.05 -18.26
C VAL A 30 14.37 21.61 -19.53
N VAL A 31 14.63 20.37 -19.96
CA VAL A 31 14.09 19.80 -21.20
C VAL A 31 13.01 18.79 -20.85
N GLY A 32 11.76 19.14 -21.15
CA GLY A 32 10.56 18.39 -20.81
C GLY A 32 9.83 19.00 -19.61
N SER A 33 8.52 19.18 -19.74
CA SER A 33 7.64 19.76 -18.71
C SER A 33 6.77 18.72 -17.98
N GLY A 34 7.19 17.46 -17.97
CA GLY A 34 6.57 16.43 -17.13
C GLY A 34 6.76 16.72 -15.63
N SER A 35 6.31 15.80 -14.77
CA SER A 35 6.40 15.97 -13.31
C SER A 35 7.83 16.28 -12.82
N ALA A 36 8.84 15.63 -13.41
CA ALA A 36 10.26 15.89 -13.11
C ALA A 36 10.73 17.29 -13.55
N GLY A 37 10.30 17.77 -14.70
CA GLY A 37 10.67 19.09 -15.20
C GLY A 37 10.03 20.19 -14.39
N ILE A 38 8.72 20.06 -14.09
CA ILE A 38 7.97 21.02 -13.28
C ILE A 38 8.50 21.08 -11.84
N SER A 39 8.91 19.94 -11.26
CA SER A 39 9.47 19.94 -9.91
C SER A 39 10.86 20.59 -9.86
N ALA A 40 11.74 20.28 -10.83
CA ALA A 40 13.03 20.93 -10.96
C ALA A 40 12.88 22.45 -11.18
N LEU A 41 11.97 22.85 -12.08
CA LEU A 41 11.64 24.25 -12.33
C LEU A 41 11.17 24.95 -11.06
N TRP A 42 10.22 24.35 -10.33
CA TRP A 42 9.68 24.94 -9.11
C TRP A 42 10.75 25.14 -8.02
N ALA A 43 11.62 24.14 -7.84
CA ALA A 43 12.72 24.22 -6.88
C ALA A 43 13.75 25.29 -7.27
N LEU A 44 14.09 25.39 -8.56
CA LEU A 44 15.10 26.31 -9.07
C LEU A 44 14.59 27.74 -9.27
N ASN A 45 13.30 27.95 -9.54
CA ASN A 45 12.72 29.30 -9.73
C ASN A 45 12.78 30.15 -8.44
N ARG A 46 13.08 29.52 -7.29
CA ARG A 46 13.33 30.20 -6.00
C ARG A 46 14.80 30.37 -5.66
N SER A 47 15.68 30.02 -6.61
CA SER A 47 17.13 30.16 -6.48
C SER A 47 17.63 31.39 -7.25
N TYR A 48 18.94 31.59 -7.24
CA TYR A 48 19.62 32.64 -7.98
C TYR A 48 19.97 32.23 -9.44
N HIS A 49 19.54 31.05 -9.90
CA HIS A 49 19.80 30.52 -11.25
C HIS A 49 18.81 31.06 -12.29
N ASP A 50 19.27 31.19 -13.54
CA ASP A 50 18.40 31.49 -14.68
C ASP A 50 17.89 30.20 -15.29
N VAL A 51 16.61 29.92 -15.13
CA VAL A 51 16.00 28.66 -15.57
C VAL A 51 15.18 28.88 -16.83
N TYR A 52 15.39 28.01 -17.81
CA TYR A 52 14.69 28.00 -19.10
C TYR A 52 14.01 26.65 -19.28
N LEU A 53 12.73 26.64 -19.65
CA LEU A 53 11.96 25.42 -19.85
C LEU A 53 11.67 25.20 -21.33
N TYR A 54 12.06 24.04 -21.85
CA TYR A 54 11.75 23.59 -23.19
C TYR A 54 10.71 22.47 -23.16
N GLU A 55 9.64 22.60 -23.93
CA GLU A 55 8.60 21.60 -24.07
C GLU A 55 8.28 21.39 -25.56
N ALA A 56 8.26 20.12 -25.98
CA ALA A 56 7.99 19.76 -27.36
C ALA A 56 6.53 19.97 -27.76
N SER A 57 5.61 19.81 -26.80
CA SER A 57 4.17 19.99 -26.99
C SER A 57 3.73 21.46 -26.90
N SER A 58 2.49 21.72 -27.32
CA SER A 58 1.79 23.00 -27.12
C SER A 58 1.28 23.19 -25.69
N ARG A 59 1.39 22.17 -24.84
CA ARG A 59 0.96 22.19 -23.44
C ARG A 59 2.06 21.72 -22.48
N LEU A 60 1.96 22.19 -21.24
CA LEU A 60 2.78 21.70 -20.14
C LEU A 60 2.20 20.43 -19.50
N GLY A 61 3.05 19.71 -18.78
CA GLY A 61 2.64 18.65 -17.84
C GLY A 61 2.94 17.23 -18.30
N GLY A 62 3.21 17.02 -19.59
CA GLY A 62 3.42 15.67 -20.15
C GLY A 62 2.25 14.74 -19.79
N HIS A 63 2.51 13.66 -19.05
CA HIS A 63 1.47 12.74 -18.60
C HIS A 63 0.45 13.34 -17.61
N THR A 64 0.74 14.51 -17.01
CA THR A 64 -0.29 15.30 -16.32
C THR A 64 -1.15 15.98 -17.39
N ASN A 65 -2.33 15.43 -17.67
CA ASN A 65 -3.20 15.94 -18.73
C ASN A 65 -4.64 16.09 -18.23
N THR A 66 -5.08 17.34 -18.09
CA THR A 66 -6.45 17.69 -17.75
C THR A 66 -7.14 18.24 -18.99
N VAL A 67 -8.30 17.69 -19.34
CA VAL A 67 -9.10 18.07 -20.52
C VAL A 67 -10.53 18.43 -20.11
N THR A 68 -11.23 19.14 -20.99
CA THR A 68 -12.62 19.54 -20.73
C THR A 68 -13.58 18.47 -21.25
N TRP A 69 -14.47 17.99 -20.38
CA TRP A 69 -15.62 17.14 -20.70
C TRP A 69 -16.88 17.99 -20.78
N LYS A 70 -17.72 17.75 -21.79
CA LYS A 70 -18.96 18.48 -22.02
C LYS A 70 -20.17 17.55 -22.01
N ASN A 71 -21.24 17.96 -21.36
CA ASN A 71 -22.54 17.31 -21.46
C ASN A 71 -23.63 18.38 -21.63
N GLY A 72 -24.07 18.59 -22.87
CA GLY A 72 -24.95 19.71 -23.22
C GLY A 72 -24.30 21.06 -22.88
N LYS A 73 -24.91 21.82 -21.96
CA LYS A 73 -24.41 23.12 -21.50
C LYS A 73 -23.41 23.03 -20.32
N TYR A 74 -23.24 21.85 -19.74
CA TYR A 74 -22.39 21.65 -18.57
C TYR A 74 -20.99 21.23 -19.00
N GLU A 75 -19.97 21.77 -18.32
CA GLU A 75 -18.57 21.41 -18.56
C GLU A 75 -17.86 21.07 -17.24
N THR A 76 -16.95 20.11 -17.27
CA THR A 76 -16.07 19.76 -16.14
C THR A 76 -14.68 19.39 -16.62
N SER A 77 -13.70 19.41 -15.72
CA SER A 77 -12.31 19.02 -16.01
C SER A 77 -12.08 17.55 -15.66
N VAL A 78 -11.40 16.83 -16.54
CA VAL A 78 -11.11 15.39 -16.41
C VAL A 78 -9.62 15.16 -16.62
N ASP A 79 -8.97 14.52 -15.65
CA ASP A 79 -7.62 14.01 -15.78
C ASP A 79 -7.63 12.70 -16.57
N THR A 80 -6.76 12.63 -17.59
CA THR A 80 -6.66 11.47 -18.49
C THR A 80 -5.33 10.73 -18.35
N GLY A 81 -4.45 11.19 -17.47
CA GLY A 81 -3.14 10.59 -17.23
C GLY A 81 -2.86 10.46 -15.74
N PHE A 82 -2.20 11.46 -15.14
CA PHE A 82 -2.08 11.50 -13.68
C PHE A 82 -3.40 11.89 -12.99
N ILE A 83 -4.02 10.93 -12.28
CA ILE A 83 -5.37 11.10 -11.68
C ILE A 83 -5.33 11.03 -10.15
N VAL A 84 -4.55 10.09 -9.57
CA VAL A 84 -4.57 9.79 -8.13
C VAL A 84 -3.17 9.68 -7.52
N LEU A 85 -3.11 9.90 -6.21
CA LEU A 85 -1.93 9.71 -5.36
C LEU A 85 -2.35 9.09 -4.02
N ASN A 86 -1.42 8.56 -3.23
CA ASN A 86 -1.71 8.10 -1.87
C ASN A 86 -0.76 8.72 -0.85
N THR A 87 -1.21 8.80 0.40
CA THR A 87 -0.49 9.50 1.47
C THR A 87 0.83 8.85 1.88
N ALA A 88 1.02 7.55 1.65
CA ALA A 88 2.21 6.81 2.07
C ALA A 88 3.37 6.94 1.06
N THR A 89 3.07 6.93 -0.25
CA THR A 89 4.10 6.84 -1.30
C THR A 89 4.29 8.13 -2.09
N TYR A 90 3.63 9.23 -1.70
CA TYR A 90 3.77 10.57 -2.32
C TYR A 90 4.21 11.68 -1.34
N PRO A 91 5.22 11.43 -0.47
CA PRO A 91 5.57 12.39 0.58
C PRO A 91 6.01 13.75 0.04
N ASN A 92 6.85 13.78 -1.00
CA ASN A 92 7.37 15.05 -1.53
C ASN A 92 6.31 15.80 -2.33
N PHE A 93 5.55 15.10 -3.16
CA PHE A 93 4.48 15.73 -3.93
C PHE A 93 3.40 16.32 -3.02
N ILE A 94 2.98 15.62 -1.96
CA ILE A 94 2.01 16.14 -0.99
C ILE A 94 2.54 17.37 -0.27
N ASN A 95 3.80 17.34 0.19
CA ASN A 95 4.41 18.51 0.83
C ASN A 95 4.51 19.71 -0.11
N PHE A 96 4.82 19.46 -1.38
CA PHE A 96 4.78 20.46 -2.43
C PHE A 96 3.37 21.05 -2.63
N LEU A 97 2.33 20.21 -2.79
CA LEU A 97 0.95 20.64 -3.00
C LEU A 97 0.47 21.55 -1.86
N LYS A 98 0.77 21.18 -0.62
CA LYS A 98 0.53 22.03 0.57
C LYS A 98 1.19 23.40 0.43
N ARG A 99 2.44 23.45 -0.07
CA ARG A 99 3.20 24.70 -0.20
C ARG A 99 2.69 25.61 -1.32
N VAL A 100 2.19 25.03 -2.42
CA VAL A 100 1.58 25.77 -3.54
C VAL A 100 0.08 26.00 -3.37
N LYS A 101 -0.51 25.55 -2.25
CA LYS A 101 -1.93 25.70 -1.91
C LYS A 101 -2.86 25.07 -2.96
N VAL A 102 -2.53 23.85 -3.36
CA VAL A 102 -3.37 23.03 -4.24
C VAL A 102 -4.01 21.92 -3.40
N ASP A 103 -5.33 21.96 -3.32
CA ASP A 103 -6.10 21.08 -2.44
C ASP A 103 -6.23 19.67 -3.04
N THR A 104 -6.09 18.68 -2.17
CA THR A 104 -6.43 17.28 -2.44
C THR A 104 -7.73 16.91 -1.76
N VAL A 105 -8.43 15.91 -2.31
CA VAL A 105 -9.64 15.33 -1.72
C VAL A 105 -9.51 13.80 -1.66
N PRO A 106 -10.12 13.14 -0.67
CA PRO A 106 -10.19 11.69 -0.61
C PRO A 106 -10.80 11.10 -1.87
N THR A 107 -10.31 9.94 -2.32
CA THR A 107 -10.89 9.18 -3.43
C THR A 107 -10.71 7.69 -3.20
N GLU A 108 -11.34 6.88 -4.04
CA GLU A 108 -11.29 5.43 -4.01
C GLU A 108 -10.43 4.90 -5.14
N MET A 109 -9.56 3.94 -4.84
CA MET A 109 -8.79 3.19 -5.84
C MET A 109 -9.19 1.72 -5.81
N THR A 110 -10.44 1.45 -6.20
CA THR A 110 -10.98 0.10 -6.24
C THR A 110 -10.67 -0.57 -7.57
N PHE A 111 -10.49 -1.89 -7.57
CA PHE A 111 -10.08 -2.68 -8.72
C PHE A 111 -11.07 -3.81 -9.00
N GLY A 112 -11.38 -4.01 -10.28
CA GLY A 112 -12.21 -5.11 -10.76
C GLY A 112 -11.71 -5.67 -12.09
N VAL A 113 -12.07 -6.92 -12.36
CA VAL A 113 -11.75 -7.64 -13.59
C VAL A 113 -13.04 -8.10 -14.26
N THR A 114 -13.15 -7.85 -15.56
CA THR A 114 -14.17 -8.46 -16.42
C THR A 114 -13.50 -9.17 -17.58
N ARG A 115 -13.93 -10.40 -17.84
CA ARG A 115 -13.38 -11.26 -18.89
C ARG A 115 -14.48 -11.84 -19.77
N ASP A 116 -14.17 -11.95 -21.06
CA ASP A 116 -15.04 -12.54 -22.09
C ASP A 116 -16.41 -11.87 -22.12
N HIS A 117 -16.42 -10.53 -22.18
CA HIS A 117 -17.64 -9.72 -22.17
C HIS A 117 -18.57 -10.07 -20.99
N GLY A 118 -18.00 -10.21 -19.79
CA GLY A 118 -18.73 -10.49 -18.56
C GLY A 118 -19.06 -11.96 -18.30
N ALA A 119 -18.43 -12.93 -19.00
CA ALA A 119 -18.56 -14.34 -18.64
C ALA A 119 -18.04 -14.62 -17.22
N PHE A 120 -17.01 -13.88 -16.82
CA PHE A 120 -16.43 -13.86 -15.48
C PHE A 120 -16.18 -12.42 -15.02
N GLU A 121 -16.65 -12.09 -13.82
CA GLU A 121 -16.48 -10.76 -13.22
C GLU A 121 -16.28 -10.87 -11.70
N TRP A 122 -15.38 -10.07 -11.17
CA TRP A 122 -15.23 -9.84 -9.73
C TRP A 122 -14.60 -8.47 -9.47
N ALA A 123 -14.85 -7.91 -8.29
CA ALA A 123 -14.20 -6.68 -7.84
C ALA A 123 -13.89 -6.72 -6.33
N GLY A 124 -12.87 -5.97 -5.93
CA GLY A 124 -12.37 -5.92 -4.56
C GLY A 124 -13.06 -4.88 -3.65
N THR A 125 -14.21 -4.33 -4.05
CA THR A 125 -14.91 -3.24 -3.32
C THR A 125 -15.67 -3.74 -2.09
N SER A 126 -16.24 -4.95 -2.15
CA SER A 126 -17.04 -5.56 -1.08
C SER A 126 -17.18 -7.07 -1.29
N LEU A 127 -17.70 -7.79 -0.28
CA LEU A 127 -18.02 -9.23 -0.44
C LEU A 127 -19.05 -9.47 -1.55
N GLU A 128 -20.02 -8.56 -1.72
CA GLU A 128 -21.01 -8.64 -2.80
C GLU A 128 -20.35 -8.47 -4.17
N ALA A 129 -19.33 -7.62 -4.27
CA ALA A 129 -18.60 -7.38 -5.51
C ALA A 129 -17.59 -8.48 -5.86
N VAL A 130 -16.99 -9.14 -4.85
CA VAL A 130 -16.17 -10.35 -5.05
C VAL A 130 -17.02 -11.46 -5.68
N PHE A 131 -18.27 -11.58 -5.23
CA PHE A 131 -19.26 -12.48 -5.80
C PHE A 131 -20.30 -11.75 -6.66
N ALA A 132 -19.85 -10.78 -7.47
CA ALA A 132 -20.71 -10.04 -8.40
C ALA A 132 -21.58 -10.98 -9.27
N GLN A 133 -21.06 -12.18 -9.53
CA GLN A 133 -21.80 -13.32 -10.06
C GLN A 133 -21.98 -14.39 -8.97
N ARG A 134 -23.22 -14.56 -8.47
CA ARG A 134 -23.54 -15.51 -7.37
C ARG A 134 -23.13 -16.96 -7.66
N LYS A 135 -23.10 -17.38 -8.93
CA LYS A 135 -22.61 -18.71 -9.35
C LYS A 135 -21.18 -19.00 -8.88
N ASN A 136 -20.35 -17.96 -8.73
CA ASN A 136 -18.96 -18.08 -8.33
C ASN A 136 -18.79 -18.46 -6.84
N ILE A 137 -19.83 -18.32 -6.01
CA ILE A 137 -19.84 -18.81 -4.62
C ILE A 137 -19.60 -20.32 -4.58
N PHE A 138 -20.08 -21.06 -5.58
CA PHE A 138 -19.92 -22.50 -5.68
C PHE A 138 -18.72 -22.92 -6.54
N SER A 139 -17.89 -21.96 -6.98
CA SER A 139 -16.73 -22.24 -7.83
C SER A 139 -15.49 -22.57 -6.98
N PRO A 140 -14.94 -23.80 -7.05
CA PRO A 140 -13.70 -24.14 -6.36
C PRO A 140 -12.52 -23.27 -6.81
N ARG A 141 -12.51 -22.86 -8.09
CA ARG A 141 -11.49 -21.96 -8.65
C ARG A 141 -11.53 -20.58 -7.97
N MET A 142 -12.71 -20.03 -7.72
CA MET A 142 -12.88 -18.73 -7.04
C MET A 142 -12.33 -18.79 -5.61
N TRP A 143 -12.67 -19.84 -4.85
CA TRP A 143 -12.14 -20.02 -3.50
C TRP A 143 -10.63 -20.30 -3.47
N ARG A 144 -10.12 -21.07 -4.44
CA ARG A 144 -8.67 -21.29 -4.61
C ARG A 144 -7.94 -19.96 -4.87
N MET A 145 -8.50 -19.09 -5.70
CA MET A 145 -8.00 -17.75 -5.98
C MET A 145 -7.98 -16.89 -4.70
N ILE A 146 -9.11 -16.80 -3.98
CA ILE A 146 -9.20 -16.03 -2.72
C ILE A 146 -8.17 -16.52 -1.69
N PHE A 147 -8.04 -17.83 -1.53
CA PHE A 147 -7.04 -18.41 -0.64
C PHE A 147 -5.62 -18.00 -1.06
N ASP A 148 -5.30 -18.06 -2.36
CA ASP A 148 -3.99 -17.66 -2.86
C ASP A 148 -3.72 -16.16 -2.71
N ILE A 149 -4.73 -15.29 -2.78
CA ILE A 149 -4.59 -13.87 -2.45
C ILE A 149 -4.11 -13.72 -1.01
N MET A 150 -4.78 -14.39 -0.07
CA MET A 150 -4.40 -14.35 1.35
C MET A 150 -3.00 -14.92 1.58
N ARG A 151 -2.68 -16.04 0.91
CA ARG A 151 -1.37 -16.67 0.94
C ARG A 151 -0.29 -15.74 0.41
N PHE A 152 -0.49 -15.14 -0.77
CA PHE A 152 0.47 -14.24 -1.39
C PHE A 152 0.74 -13.01 -0.51
N ASN A 153 -0.32 -12.39 0.01
CA ASN A 153 -0.22 -11.24 0.91
C ASN A 153 0.66 -11.51 2.14
N GLN A 154 0.69 -12.76 2.63
CA GLN A 154 1.48 -13.16 3.78
C GLN A 154 2.89 -13.63 3.40
N PHE A 155 3.03 -14.51 2.42
CA PHE A 155 4.30 -15.19 2.11
C PHE A 155 5.17 -14.46 1.09
N ALA A 156 4.61 -13.58 0.24
CA ALA A 156 5.41 -12.81 -0.70
C ALA A 156 6.40 -11.87 0.03
N LEU A 157 6.05 -11.42 1.24
CA LEU A 157 6.92 -10.59 2.09
C LEU A 157 8.28 -11.22 2.39
N ASP A 158 8.40 -12.55 2.34
CA ASP A 158 9.65 -13.26 2.59
C ASP A 158 10.72 -12.89 1.55
N LEU A 159 10.31 -12.58 0.31
CA LEU A 159 11.22 -12.07 -0.72
C LEU A 159 11.94 -10.80 -0.25
N LEU A 160 11.25 -9.89 0.44
CA LEU A 160 11.83 -8.65 0.94
C LEU A 160 12.73 -8.85 2.16
N MET A 161 12.49 -9.90 2.94
CA MET A 161 13.31 -10.23 4.11
C MET A 161 14.68 -10.77 3.69
N THR A 162 14.72 -11.55 2.60
CA THR A 162 15.93 -12.21 2.07
C THR A 162 16.73 -11.35 1.08
N ASP A 163 16.14 -10.30 0.51
CA ASP A 163 16.77 -9.48 -0.55
C ASP A 163 18.00 -8.69 -0.06
N ASP A 164 17.88 -7.99 1.07
CA ASP A 164 18.97 -7.18 1.63
C ASP A 164 20.19 -8.01 2.10
N GLU A 165 19.99 -9.30 2.44
CA GLU A 165 21.11 -10.19 2.78
C GLU A 165 22.03 -10.43 1.57
N ASN A 166 21.47 -10.38 0.37
CA ASN A 166 22.22 -10.54 -0.87
C ASN A 166 22.91 -9.23 -1.29
N ASP A 167 22.29 -8.05 -1.09
CA ASP A 167 22.92 -6.76 -1.35
C ASP A 167 24.08 -6.48 -0.36
N ALA A 168 23.95 -6.87 0.92
CA ALA A 168 25.03 -6.77 1.90
C ALA A 168 26.19 -7.76 1.62
N ALA A 169 25.90 -8.96 1.11
CA ALA A 169 26.92 -9.93 0.71
C ALA A 169 27.66 -9.52 -0.57
N ALA A 170 26.97 -8.90 -1.53
CA ALA A 170 27.56 -8.35 -2.76
C ALA A 170 28.50 -7.16 -2.48
N MET A 171 28.18 -6.32 -1.49
CA MET A 171 29.04 -5.23 -1.02
C MET A 171 30.32 -5.71 -0.29
N ASN A 172 30.29 -6.91 0.30
CA ASN A 172 31.41 -7.48 1.05
C ASN A 172 32.35 -8.38 0.22
N GLY A 173 32.35 -8.25 -1.11
CA GLY A 173 33.29 -8.94 -1.99
C GLY A 173 33.08 -10.46 -2.12
N GLY A 174 31.92 -10.97 -1.69
CA GLY A 174 31.56 -12.36 -1.87
C GLY A 174 31.25 -12.66 -3.34
N SER A 175 32.06 -13.51 -3.98
CA SER A 175 31.91 -14.00 -5.35
C SER A 175 30.69 -14.92 -5.54
N ARG A 176 29.50 -14.51 -5.12
CA ARG A 176 28.25 -15.05 -5.66
C ARG A 176 27.84 -14.12 -6.79
N GLY A 177 28.16 -14.53 -8.02
CA GLY A 177 27.82 -13.78 -9.23
C GLY A 177 26.38 -13.29 -9.18
N ALA A 178 26.16 -12.05 -9.63
CA ALA A 178 24.88 -11.35 -9.62
C ALA A 178 23.74 -12.33 -9.95
N ARG A 179 23.03 -12.78 -8.90
CA ARG A 179 21.98 -13.78 -9.06
C ARG A 179 20.91 -13.15 -9.95
N ARG A 180 20.57 -13.81 -11.04
CA ARG A 180 19.49 -13.37 -11.95
C ARG A 180 18.26 -13.03 -11.10
N GLU A 181 17.74 -11.81 -11.26
CA GLU A 181 16.47 -11.42 -10.61
C GLU A 181 15.37 -12.38 -11.08
N GLU A 182 14.77 -13.11 -10.13
CA GLU A 182 13.65 -14.03 -10.38
C GLU A 182 12.43 -13.21 -10.85
N THR A 183 11.81 -13.65 -11.93
CA THR A 183 10.62 -12.98 -12.48
C THR A 183 9.40 -13.35 -11.66
N ILE A 184 8.34 -12.54 -11.72
CA ILE A 184 7.11 -12.87 -10.99
C ILE A 184 6.50 -14.19 -11.46
N GLY A 185 6.59 -14.52 -12.76
CA GLY A 185 6.14 -15.81 -13.27
C GLY A 185 6.88 -16.98 -12.65
N GLU A 186 8.22 -16.92 -12.62
CA GLU A 186 9.08 -17.94 -12.02
C GLU A 186 8.76 -18.14 -10.53
N TYR A 187 8.54 -17.05 -9.79
CA TYR A 187 8.13 -17.09 -8.39
C TYR A 187 6.77 -17.81 -8.20
N LEU A 188 5.77 -17.46 -9.01
CA LEU A 188 4.43 -18.02 -8.89
C LEU A 188 4.40 -19.53 -9.18
N ASP A 189 5.15 -19.95 -10.20
CA ASP A 189 5.27 -21.36 -10.58
C ASP A 189 6.04 -22.16 -9.51
N ARG A 190 7.13 -21.60 -8.98
CA ARG A 190 7.92 -22.21 -7.89
C ARG A 190 7.11 -22.43 -6.63
N GLU A 191 6.29 -21.46 -6.25
CA GLU A 191 5.45 -21.54 -5.05
C GLU A 191 4.11 -22.26 -5.28
N GLY A 192 3.78 -22.64 -6.52
CA GLY A 192 2.56 -23.38 -6.85
C GLY A 192 1.29 -22.58 -6.58
N TYR A 193 1.26 -21.32 -7.01
CA TYR A 193 0.05 -20.51 -7.04
C TYR A 193 -0.89 -20.98 -8.16
N SER A 194 -2.20 -20.85 -7.95
CA SER A 194 -3.21 -21.26 -8.94
C SER A 194 -3.27 -20.32 -10.13
N GLU A 195 -3.69 -20.86 -11.29
CA GLU A 195 -4.00 -20.06 -12.48
C GLU A 195 -5.05 -18.99 -12.21
N GLY A 196 -6.04 -19.27 -11.34
CA GLY A 196 -7.04 -18.27 -10.94
C GLY A 196 -6.40 -17.06 -10.28
N PHE A 197 -5.51 -17.28 -9.32
CA PHE A 197 -4.78 -16.19 -8.69
C PHE A 197 -3.86 -15.45 -9.65
N ARG A 198 -3.12 -16.20 -10.47
CA ARG A 198 -2.18 -15.63 -11.44
C ARG A 198 -2.92 -14.77 -12.47
N ASP A 199 -3.86 -15.37 -13.20
CA ASP A 199 -4.47 -14.78 -14.38
C ASP A 199 -5.69 -13.91 -14.06
N ASP A 200 -6.38 -14.14 -12.94
CA ASP A 200 -7.62 -13.40 -12.63
C ASP A 200 -7.42 -12.31 -11.57
N TYR A 201 -6.25 -12.25 -10.93
CA TYR A 201 -5.93 -11.28 -9.88
C TYR A 201 -4.57 -10.60 -10.07
N LEU A 202 -3.46 -11.34 -9.94
CA LEU A 202 -2.15 -10.71 -9.76
C LEU A 202 -1.60 -10.11 -11.06
N ILE A 203 -1.68 -10.86 -12.17
CA ILE A 203 -1.21 -10.37 -13.48
C ILE A 203 -2.09 -9.23 -13.99
N PRO A 204 -3.44 -9.30 -13.96
CA PRO A 204 -4.28 -8.14 -14.29
C PRO A 204 -3.95 -6.88 -13.50
N MET A 205 -3.75 -7.01 -12.19
CA MET A 205 -3.39 -5.88 -11.32
C MET A 205 -2.03 -5.29 -11.70
N THR A 206 -1.02 -6.14 -11.91
CA THR A 206 0.32 -5.69 -12.27
C THR A 206 0.34 -5.07 -13.67
N ALA A 207 -0.34 -5.71 -14.63
CA ALA A 207 -0.51 -5.20 -15.99
C ALA A 207 -1.20 -3.83 -16.01
N ALA A 208 -2.26 -3.65 -15.21
CA ALA A 208 -2.95 -2.38 -15.08
C ALA A 208 -2.05 -1.27 -14.52
N VAL A 209 -1.29 -1.57 -13.47
CA VAL A 209 -0.44 -0.59 -12.78
C VAL A 209 0.70 -0.07 -13.67
N TRP A 210 1.37 -0.96 -14.42
CA TRP A 210 2.49 -0.58 -15.28
C TRP A 210 2.16 -0.48 -16.78
N SER A 211 0.88 -0.62 -17.14
CA SER A 211 0.42 -0.57 -18.53
C SER A 211 1.23 -1.51 -19.45
N THR A 212 1.57 -2.70 -18.94
CA THR A 212 2.33 -3.72 -19.67
C THR A 212 1.44 -4.92 -19.97
N SER A 213 1.71 -5.62 -21.07
CA SER A 213 0.94 -6.81 -21.43
C SER A 213 1.14 -7.95 -20.41
N PRO A 214 0.14 -8.82 -20.20
CA PRO A 214 0.21 -9.93 -19.24
C PRO A 214 1.41 -10.87 -19.38
N ASP A 215 1.79 -11.25 -20.60
CA ASP A 215 2.92 -12.16 -20.82
C ASP A 215 4.23 -11.47 -20.48
N LYS A 216 4.37 -10.22 -20.92
CA LYS A 216 5.54 -9.41 -20.58
C LYS A 216 5.67 -9.19 -19.08
N CYS A 217 4.57 -8.91 -18.40
CA CYS A 217 4.54 -8.81 -16.94
C CYS A 217 5.09 -10.09 -16.29
N THR A 218 4.63 -11.25 -16.74
CA THR A 218 5.02 -12.54 -16.19
C THR A 218 6.50 -12.85 -16.44
N LEU A 219 6.98 -12.57 -17.66
CA LEU A 219 8.31 -12.96 -18.14
C LEU A 219 9.41 -11.99 -17.72
N ASP A 220 9.12 -10.69 -17.62
CA ASP A 220 10.14 -9.66 -17.46
C ASP A 220 10.08 -8.95 -16.11
N PHE A 221 8.96 -8.96 -15.39
CA PHE A 221 8.83 -8.14 -14.19
C PHE A 221 9.52 -8.81 -12.97
N PRO A 222 10.48 -8.15 -12.30
CA PRO A 222 11.17 -8.74 -11.15
C PRO A 222 10.24 -8.93 -9.95
N ALA A 223 10.23 -10.13 -9.35
CA ALA A 223 9.33 -10.48 -8.25
C ALA A 223 9.52 -9.57 -7.02
N VAL A 224 10.78 -9.33 -6.64
CA VAL A 224 11.13 -8.45 -5.50
C VAL A 224 10.61 -7.03 -5.72
N THR A 225 10.80 -6.47 -6.92
CA THR A 225 10.32 -5.13 -7.28
C THR A 225 8.81 -5.03 -7.14
N LEU A 226 8.07 -6.03 -7.63
CA LEU A 226 6.61 -6.07 -7.51
C LEU A 226 6.17 -6.15 -6.05
N VAL A 227 6.73 -7.08 -5.27
CA VAL A 227 6.36 -7.25 -3.86
C VAL A 227 6.71 -6.01 -3.05
N ARG A 228 7.85 -5.38 -3.32
CA ARG A 228 8.25 -4.12 -2.67
C ARG A 228 7.22 -3.03 -2.95
N PHE A 229 6.83 -2.88 -4.22
CA PHE A 229 5.80 -1.94 -4.61
C PHE A 229 4.48 -2.21 -3.90
N MET A 230 4.00 -3.46 -3.93
CA MET A 230 2.72 -3.85 -3.31
C MET A 230 2.77 -3.67 -1.79
N TRP A 231 3.91 -3.91 -1.16
CA TRP A 231 4.09 -3.68 0.28
C TRP A 231 4.00 -2.18 0.62
N ASN A 232 4.75 -1.34 -0.10
CA ASN A 232 4.76 0.11 0.08
C ASN A 232 3.38 0.74 -0.17
N HIS A 233 2.60 0.19 -1.11
CA HIS A 233 1.25 0.67 -1.44
C HIS A 233 0.14 -0.01 -0.64
N HIS A 234 0.49 -0.82 0.38
CA HIS A 234 -0.46 -1.55 1.24
C HIS A 234 -1.41 -2.50 0.48
N LEU A 235 -0.99 -2.98 -0.70
CA LEU A 235 -1.72 -3.96 -1.51
C LEU A 235 -1.54 -5.40 -0.99
N LEU A 236 -0.54 -5.65 -0.14
CA LEU A 236 -0.30 -6.94 0.54
C LEU A 236 -0.95 -7.04 1.93
N SER A 237 -1.70 -6.03 2.36
CA SER A 237 -2.21 -5.98 3.74
C SER A 237 -3.70 -6.29 3.80
N THR A 238 -4.06 -7.36 4.52
CA THR A 238 -5.44 -7.74 4.83
C THR A 238 -5.97 -7.09 6.11
N VAL A 239 -5.09 -6.65 7.02
CA VAL A 239 -5.43 -6.16 8.37
C VAL A 239 -4.86 -4.76 8.68
N ALA A 240 -3.93 -4.24 7.87
CA ALA A 240 -3.33 -2.92 8.12
C ALA A 240 -4.23 -1.79 7.60
N THR A 241 -4.23 -0.65 8.30
CA THR A 241 -4.80 0.61 7.84
C THR A 241 -4.27 0.94 6.45
N ARG A 242 -5.18 1.02 5.46
CA ARG A 242 -4.82 1.40 4.09
C ARG A 242 -4.59 2.90 4.05
N PRO A 243 -3.50 3.38 3.41
CA PRO A 243 -3.27 4.80 3.24
C PRO A 243 -4.41 5.37 2.40
N GLN A 244 -4.81 6.59 2.74
CA GLN A 244 -5.86 7.29 2.03
C GLN A 244 -5.42 7.59 0.60
N TRP A 245 -6.25 7.19 -0.36
CA TRP A 245 -6.12 7.63 -1.75
C TRP A 245 -6.69 9.03 -1.88
N LEU A 246 -6.00 9.85 -2.67
CA LEU A 246 -6.30 11.25 -2.89
C LEU A 246 -6.34 11.55 -4.40
N THR A 247 -7.16 12.52 -4.80
CA THR A 247 -7.10 13.18 -6.11
C THR A 247 -7.03 14.70 -5.92
N LEU A 248 -6.69 15.44 -6.97
CA LEU A 248 -6.61 16.90 -6.91
C LEU A 248 -7.99 17.50 -7.16
N LYS A 249 -8.45 18.37 -6.25
CA LYS A 249 -9.79 18.98 -6.33
C LYS A 249 -10.04 19.74 -7.64
N LYS A 250 -8.99 20.31 -8.23
CA LYS A 250 -9.01 21.06 -9.50
C LYS A 250 -8.17 20.39 -10.58
N CYS A 251 -8.07 19.06 -10.53
CA CYS A 251 -7.31 18.23 -11.47
C CYS A 251 -5.80 18.51 -11.49
N GLY A 252 -5.05 17.69 -12.25
CA GLY A 252 -3.61 17.77 -12.40
C GLY A 252 -3.09 19.13 -12.89
N LYS A 253 -3.81 19.79 -13.81
CA LYS A 253 -3.42 21.10 -14.35
C LYS A 253 -3.24 22.18 -13.27
N SER A 254 -3.97 22.09 -12.17
CA SER A 254 -3.96 23.11 -11.10
C SER A 254 -2.58 23.34 -10.47
N TYR A 255 -1.77 22.30 -10.28
CA TYR A 255 -0.44 22.47 -9.69
C TYR A 255 0.57 23.03 -10.70
N ILE A 256 0.41 22.72 -11.98
CA ILE A 256 1.23 23.30 -13.05
C ILE A 256 0.95 24.80 -13.13
N ASP A 257 -0.32 25.19 -13.14
CA ASP A 257 -0.71 26.61 -13.14
C ASP A 257 -0.20 27.36 -11.91
N ALA A 258 -0.12 26.68 -10.75
CA ALA A 258 0.46 27.24 -9.54
C ALA A 258 1.98 27.47 -9.66
N VAL A 259 2.72 26.54 -10.28
CA VAL A 259 4.18 26.67 -10.51
C VAL A 259 4.49 27.76 -11.54
N MET A 260 3.70 27.82 -12.61
CA MET A 260 3.93 28.77 -13.71
C MET A 260 3.51 30.21 -13.37
N ARG A 261 2.84 30.43 -12.25
CA ARG A 261 2.41 31.76 -11.83
C ARG A 261 3.63 32.66 -11.57
N GLY A 262 3.79 33.67 -12.42
CA GLY A 262 4.92 34.60 -12.36
C GLY A 262 6.21 34.08 -12.98
N PHE A 263 6.18 32.93 -13.67
CA PHE A 263 7.33 32.45 -14.44
C PHE A 263 7.52 33.32 -15.69
N PRO A 264 8.76 33.77 -16.02
CA PRO A 264 9.00 34.64 -17.16
C PRO A 264 8.63 33.97 -18.49
N SER A 265 7.74 34.59 -19.27
CA SER A 265 7.26 34.03 -20.54
C SER A 265 8.38 33.88 -21.58
N ASN A 266 9.40 34.73 -21.54
CA ASN A 266 10.57 34.67 -22.40
C ASN A 266 11.55 33.54 -22.03
N HIS A 267 11.34 32.85 -20.90
CA HIS A 267 12.10 31.67 -20.48
C HIS A 267 11.32 30.36 -20.71
N LEU A 268 10.12 30.45 -21.30
CA LEU A 268 9.26 29.32 -21.60
C LEU A 268 9.18 29.08 -23.11
N PHE A 269 9.61 27.90 -23.55
CA PHE A 269 9.61 27.52 -24.97
C PHE A 269 8.69 26.32 -25.20
N LEU A 270 7.41 26.59 -25.48
CA LEU A 270 6.45 25.60 -25.95
C LEU A 270 6.66 25.30 -27.45
N ASN A 271 6.14 24.18 -27.94
CA ASN A 271 6.32 23.71 -29.32
C ASN A 271 7.79 23.72 -29.76
N THR A 272 8.72 23.54 -28.83
CA THR A 272 10.15 23.68 -29.06
C THR A 272 10.84 22.39 -28.65
N GLN A 273 10.73 21.39 -29.52
CA GLN A 273 11.40 20.12 -29.31
C GLN A 273 12.93 20.32 -29.34
N VAL A 274 13.59 19.89 -28.27
CA VAL A 274 15.04 19.70 -28.24
C VAL A 274 15.36 18.41 -28.98
N THR A 275 16.18 18.52 -30.02
CA THR A 275 16.55 17.40 -30.90
C THR A 275 17.90 16.82 -30.51
N GLN A 276 18.81 17.63 -29.99
CA GLN A 276 20.17 17.22 -29.69
C GLN A 276 20.77 18.06 -28.55
N VAL A 277 21.59 17.42 -27.71
CA VAL A 277 22.40 18.07 -26.67
C VAL A 277 23.85 17.63 -26.81
N THR A 278 24.75 18.61 -26.85
CA THR A 278 26.20 18.41 -27.04
C THR A 278 26.98 19.11 -25.94
N SER A 279 28.17 18.57 -25.63
CA SER A 279 29.10 19.21 -24.70
C SER A 279 30.04 20.13 -25.47
N GLU A 280 30.27 21.31 -24.92
CA GLU A 280 31.25 22.28 -25.41
C GLU A 280 32.64 22.01 -24.78
N GLU A 281 33.70 22.49 -25.43
CA GLU A 281 35.08 22.34 -24.94
C GLU A 281 35.31 23.03 -23.59
N ASP A 282 34.56 24.09 -23.30
CA ASP A 282 34.64 24.86 -22.05
C ASP A 282 33.83 24.24 -20.90
N GLY A 283 33.24 23.05 -21.12
CA GLY A 283 32.46 22.31 -20.13
C GLY A 283 30.99 22.73 -20.04
N ARG A 284 30.54 23.71 -20.83
CA ARG A 284 29.11 24.05 -20.97
C ARG A 284 28.41 23.07 -21.91
N VAL A 285 27.09 23.21 -21.98
CA VAL A 285 26.24 22.30 -22.72
C VAL A 285 25.40 23.09 -23.72
N ARG A 286 25.42 22.67 -24.98
CA ARG A 286 24.62 23.26 -26.05
C ARG A 286 23.37 22.44 -26.29
N VAL A 287 22.24 23.13 -26.35
CA VAL A 287 20.91 22.58 -26.62
C VAL A 287 20.51 23.00 -28.03
N HIS A 288 20.26 22.03 -28.90
CA HIS A 288 19.78 22.22 -30.26
C HIS A 288 18.29 21.91 -30.34
N THR A 289 17.54 22.73 -31.07
CA THR A 289 16.09 22.60 -31.20
C THR A 289 15.68 22.32 -32.65
N HIS A 290 14.49 21.76 -32.84
CA HIS A 290 13.98 21.34 -34.16
C HIS A 290 13.87 22.48 -35.18
N ASN A 291 13.77 23.75 -34.73
CA ASN A 291 13.68 24.92 -35.59
C ASN A 291 15.07 25.47 -36.02
N GLY A 292 16.15 24.73 -35.74
CA GLY A 292 17.52 25.11 -36.09
C GLY A 292 18.19 26.07 -35.10
N LYS A 293 17.49 26.56 -34.08
CA LYS A 293 18.09 27.40 -33.03
C LYS A 293 18.88 26.56 -32.04
N SER A 294 19.95 27.15 -31.50
CA SER A 294 20.80 26.52 -30.50
C SER A 294 21.21 27.53 -29.44
N ASP A 295 21.18 27.12 -28.17
CA ASP A 295 21.54 27.93 -27.02
C ASP A 295 22.50 27.17 -26.11
N VAL A 296 23.42 27.90 -25.47
CA VAL A 296 24.40 27.34 -24.53
C VAL A 296 23.94 27.60 -23.10
N TYR A 297 24.15 26.60 -22.25
CA TYR A 297 23.77 26.53 -20.84
C TYR A 297 24.92 25.99 -19.99
N ASP A 298 24.98 26.42 -18.73
CA ASP A 298 25.94 25.88 -17.76
C ASP A 298 25.51 24.51 -17.24
N HIS A 299 24.21 24.21 -17.30
CA HIS A 299 23.64 22.93 -16.89
C HIS A 299 22.36 22.61 -17.67
N VAL A 300 22.18 21.34 -18.03
CA VAL A 300 20.96 20.84 -18.69
C VAL A 300 20.36 19.70 -17.86
N ILE A 301 19.08 19.83 -17.52
CA ILE A 301 18.27 18.77 -16.91
C ILE A 301 17.41 18.16 -18.01
N LEU A 302 17.71 16.92 -18.39
CA LEU A 302 16.87 16.13 -19.29
C LEU A 302 15.77 15.46 -18.46
N ALA A 303 14.60 16.10 -18.41
CA ALA A 303 13.39 15.66 -17.74
C ALA A 303 12.43 14.92 -18.69
N THR A 304 13.00 14.09 -19.57
CA THR A 304 12.29 13.29 -20.59
C THR A 304 12.27 11.80 -20.20
N HIS A 305 11.70 10.94 -21.03
CA HIS A 305 11.92 9.49 -20.89
C HIS A 305 13.40 9.12 -21.10
N GLY A 306 13.86 8.01 -20.54
CA GLY A 306 15.28 7.60 -20.59
C GLY A 306 15.76 7.28 -22.01
N ASP A 307 14.91 6.66 -22.82
CA ASP A 307 15.16 6.42 -24.25
C ASP A 307 15.25 7.73 -25.05
N GLN A 308 14.37 8.70 -24.76
CA GLN A 308 14.43 10.03 -25.34
C GLN A 308 15.69 10.79 -24.91
N ALA A 309 16.07 10.68 -23.63
CA ALA A 309 17.28 11.31 -23.12
C ALA A 309 18.51 10.80 -23.85
N LEU A 310 18.64 9.47 -24.01
CA LEU A 310 19.72 8.85 -24.79
C LEU A 310 19.75 9.37 -26.24
N LYS A 311 18.60 9.42 -26.91
CA LYS A 311 18.49 9.93 -28.28
C LYS A 311 18.93 11.39 -28.38
N ILE A 312 18.57 12.23 -27.41
CA ILE A 312 18.95 13.65 -27.37
C ILE A 312 20.47 13.81 -27.23
N ILE A 313 21.13 12.98 -26.41
CA ILE A 313 22.59 13.09 -26.19
C ILE A 313 23.43 12.23 -27.15
N GLU A 314 22.82 11.46 -28.03
CA GLU A 314 23.43 10.31 -28.74
C GLU A 314 24.79 10.62 -29.37
N SER A 315 24.92 11.78 -30.00
CA SER A 315 26.14 12.23 -30.69
C SER A 315 27.30 12.54 -29.73
N SER A 316 27.00 12.90 -28.48
CA SER A 316 27.98 13.28 -27.45
C SER A 316 28.01 12.32 -26.26
N ALA A 317 27.23 11.24 -26.32
CA ALA A 317 27.06 10.32 -25.20
C ALA A 317 28.34 9.52 -24.95
N THR A 318 28.76 9.51 -23.69
CA THR A 318 29.86 8.66 -23.22
C THR A 318 29.46 7.18 -23.29
N PRO A 319 30.43 6.24 -23.34
CA PRO A 319 30.12 4.81 -23.32
C PRO A 319 29.24 4.39 -22.13
N GLU A 320 29.51 4.96 -20.95
CA GLU A 320 28.77 4.67 -19.72
C GLU A 320 27.32 5.21 -19.77
N GLU A 321 27.11 6.41 -20.31
CA GLU A 321 25.76 6.93 -20.55
C GLU A 321 24.97 6.06 -21.53
N LYS A 322 25.61 5.58 -22.61
CA LYS A 322 24.97 4.68 -23.58
C LYS A 322 24.59 3.35 -22.94
N GLU A 323 25.50 2.75 -22.17
CA GLU A 323 25.26 1.49 -21.46
C GLU A 323 24.06 1.62 -20.51
N ILE A 324 24.06 2.64 -19.65
CA ILE A 324 23.01 2.82 -18.64
C ILE A 324 21.68 3.22 -19.27
N LEU A 325 21.68 4.23 -20.15
CA LEU A 325 20.42 4.79 -20.65
C LEU A 325 19.71 3.87 -21.66
N SER A 326 20.44 3.01 -22.37
CA SER A 326 19.85 2.05 -23.33
C SER A 326 18.97 0.99 -22.68
N ALA A 327 19.10 0.79 -21.36
CA ALA A 327 18.28 -0.14 -20.59
C ALA A 327 16.84 0.39 -20.36
N PHE A 328 16.62 1.70 -20.45
CA PHE A 328 15.31 2.31 -20.24
C PHE A 328 14.54 2.34 -21.55
N LYS A 329 13.43 1.61 -21.60
CA LYS A 329 12.53 1.57 -22.76
C LYS A 329 11.15 2.04 -22.35
N THR A 330 10.37 2.48 -23.33
CA THR A 330 8.96 2.83 -23.12
C THR A 330 8.03 1.96 -23.96
N SER A 331 6.78 1.82 -23.50
CA SER A 331 5.67 1.31 -24.29
C SER A 331 4.68 2.42 -24.56
N GLU A 332 4.09 2.41 -25.75
CA GLU A 332 3.05 3.36 -26.12
C GLU A 332 1.67 2.82 -25.74
N ASN A 333 0.83 3.67 -25.18
CA ASN A 333 -0.51 3.35 -24.73
C ASN A 333 -1.49 4.39 -25.27
N SER A 334 -2.55 3.93 -25.93
CA SER A 334 -3.65 4.76 -26.40
C SER A 334 -4.66 4.97 -25.27
N VAL A 335 -5.13 6.19 -25.09
CA VAL A 335 -6.11 6.55 -24.05
C VAL A 335 -7.24 7.34 -24.68
N VAL A 336 -8.48 6.91 -24.43
CA VAL A 336 -9.69 7.51 -24.99
C VAL A 336 -10.59 7.97 -23.86
N LEU A 337 -11.04 9.22 -23.91
CA LEU A 337 -12.05 9.79 -23.01
C LEU A 337 -13.43 9.67 -23.68
N HIS A 338 -14.37 8.94 -23.07
CA HIS A 338 -15.68 8.65 -23.66
C HIS A 338 -16.75 8.33 -22.60
N SER A 339 -17.98 8.07 -23.06
CA SER A 339 -19.12 7.61 -22.22
C SER A 339 -19.67 6.22 -22.61
N ASP A 340 -19.00 5.50 -23.53
CA ASP A 340 -19.39 4.14 -23.94
C ASP A 340 -19.26 3.08 -22.81
N LEU A 341 -20.41 2.57 -22.36
CA LEU A 341 -20.51 1.55 -21.30
C LEU A 341 -20.09 0.14 -21.75
N SER A 342 -19.84 -0.11 -23.04
CA SER A 342 -19.31 -1.40 -23.50
C SER A 342 -17.91 -1.70 -22.96
N HIS A 343 -17.23 -0.68 -22.42
CA HIS A 343 -15.93 -0.76 -21.74
C HIS A 343 -16.05 -0.87 -20.21
N MET A 344 -17.24 -1.14 -19.67
CA MET A 344 -17.47 -1.40 -18.25
C MET A 344 -17.92 -2.86 -18.03
N PRO A 345 -17.74 -3.42 -16.81
CA PRO A 345 -18.33 -4.71 -16.46
C PRO A 345 -19.84 -4.71 -16.69
N LYS A 346 -20.38 -5.85 -17.13
CA LYS A 346 -21.83 -6.03 -17.34
C LYS A 346 -22.59 -5.91 -16.01
N SER A 347 -22.04 -6.49 -14.94
CA SER A 347 -22.59 -6.30 -13.61
C SER A 347 -22.13 -4.98 -13.02
N THR A 348 -23.07 -4.07 -12.76
CA THR A 348 -22.80 -2.80 -12.07
C THR A 348 -22.22 -3.01 -10.67
N LYS A 349 -22.42 -4.19 -10.06
CA LYS A 349 -21.81 -4.58 -8.77
C LYS A 349 -20.29 -4.74 -8.86
N ALA A 350 -19.76 -5.03 -10.04
CA ALA A 350 -18.33 -5.15 -10.29
C ALA A 350 -17.69 -3.82 -10.71
N TRP A 351 -18.48 -2.73 -10.85
CA TRP A 351 -17.93 -1.43 -11.21
C TRP A 351 -16.98 -0.95 -10.13
N SER A 352 -15.76 -0.66 -10.57
CA SER A 352 -14.68 -0.18 -9.74
C SER A 352 -14.13 1.12 -10.32
N SER A 353 -13.25 1.79 -9.57
CA SER A 353 -12.48 2.92 -10.08
C SER A 353 -11.62 2.49 -11.27
N TRP A 354 -11.06 1.28 -11.21
CA TRP A 354 -10.19 0.66 -12.21
C TRP A 354 -10.81 -0.66 -12.66
N ASN A 355 -11.19 -0.78 -13.93
CA ASN A 355 -11.84 -1.96 -14.49
C ASN A 355 -10.95 -2.57 -15.56
N TYR A 356 -10.30 -3.69 -15.25
CA TYR A 356 -9.46 -4.40 -16.20
C TYR A 356 -10.32 -5.25 -17.14
N LEU A 357 -10.14 -5.08 -18.44
CA LEU A 357 -10.86 -5.80 -19.47
C LEU A 357 -9.91 -6.75 -20.19
N THR A 358 -10.37 -7.98 -20.39
CA THR A 358 -9.58 -9.02 -21.06
C THR A 358 -10.48 -10.02 -21.77
N LEU A 359 -9.89 -10.78 -22.68
CA LEU A 359 -10.52 -11.90 -23.37
C LEU A 359 -9.66 -13.14 -23.13
N SER A 360 -10.30 -14.30 -23.06
CA SER A 360 -9.63 -15.59 -23.16
C SER A 360 -9.00 -15.72 -24.55
N SER A 361 -7.82 -16.33 -24.64
CA SER A 361 -7.13 -16.55 -25.90
C SER A 361 -7.43 -17.97 -26.42
N PRO A 362 -8.29 -18.14 -27.44
CA PRO A 362 -8.65 -19.48 -27.93
C PRO A 362 -7.46 -20.19 -28.59
N SER A 363 -6.51 -19.42 -29.15
CA SER A 363 -5.34 -19.94 -29.87
C SER A 363 -4.22 -20.44 -28.96
N THR A 364 -4.06 -19.85 -27.77
CA THR A 364 -3.01 -20.25 -26.82
C THR A 364 -3.55 -21.06 -25.64
N GLY A 365 -4.89 -21.13 -25.48
CA GLY A 365 -5.54 -21.74 -24.32
C GLY A 365 -5.38 -20.93 -23.03
N LYS A 366 -4.76 -19.74 -23.08
CA LYS A 366 -4.56 -18.86 -21.92
C LYS A 366 -5.87 -18.17 -21.53
N GLN A 367 -6.01 -17.92 -20.23
CA GLN A 367 -7.12 -17.17 -19.63
C GLN A 367 -7.18 -15.73 -20.11
N ASN A 368 -6.05 -15.12 -20.47
CA ASN A 368 -5.98 -13.75 -20.94
C ASN A 368 -5.19 -13.66 -22.25
N ILE A 369 -5.65 -12.80 -23.16
CA ILE A 369 -4.85 -12.32 -24.29
C ILE A 369 -3.68 -11.47 -23.78
N ASP A 370 -2.63 -11.38 -24.58
CA ASP A 370 -1.45 -10.56 -24.26
C ASP A 370 -1.67 -9.07 -24.58
N GLN A 371 -2.77 -8.49 -24.09
CA GLN A 371 -3.12 -7.08 -24.24
C GLN A 371 -3.66 -6.55 -22.92
N VAL A 372 -3.14 -5.40 -22.48
CA VAL A 372 -3.71 -4.66 -21.35
C VAL A 372 -4.82 -3.76 -21.88
N SER A 373 -6.00 -3.79 -21.26
CA SER A 373 -7.08 -2.83 -21.46
C SER A 373 -7.66 -2.46 -20.10
N LEU A 374 -7.80 -1.17 -19.82
CA LEU A 374 -8.20 -0.67 -18.50
C LEU A 374 -9.13 0.53 -18.64
N THR A 375 -10.30 0.48 -18.02
CA THR A 375 -11.23 1.61 -17.94
C THR A 375 -11.20 2.23 -16.55
N TYR A 376 -10.84 3.50 -16.50
CA TYR A 376 -10.96 4.36 -15.34
C TYR A 376 -12.37 4.97 -15.29
N ASN A 377 -13.07 4.76 -14.18
CA ASN A 377 -14.36 5.41 -13.92
C ASN A 377 -14.13 6.75 -13.22
N MET A 378 -14.21 7.85 -13.99
CA MET A 378 -13.90 9.19 -13.50
C MET A 378 -15.00 9.77 -12.61
N ASN A 379 -16.22 9.24 -12.70
CA ASN A 379 -17.27 9.57 -11.74
C ASN A 379 -16.88 9.18 -10.32
N ILE A 380 -16.22 8.02 -10.15
CA ILE A 380 -15.71 7.56 -8.85
C ILE A 380 -14.42 8.30 -8.49
N LEU A 381 -13.43 8.30 -9.40
CA LEU A 381 -12.08 8.79 -9.10
C LEU A 381 -12.02 10.29 -8.82
N GLN A 382 -12.80 11.09 -9.55
CA GLN A 382 -12.81 12.54 -9.46
C GLN A 382 -14.10 13.12 -8.88
N HIS A 383 -15.01 12.27 -8.39
CA HIS A 383 -16.32 12.68 -7.89
C HIS A 383 -17.13 13.48 -8.92
N ILE A 384 -17.03 13.12 -10.21
CA ILE A 384 -17.77 13.79 -11.28
C ILE A 384 -19.24 13.36 -11.19
N PRO A 385 -20.19 14.29 -10.93
CA PRO A 385 -21.59 13.93 -10.70
C PRO A 385 -22.25 13.34 -11.95
N ARG A 386 -22.64 12.07 -11.86
CA ARG A 386 -23.19 11.29 -13.00
C ARG A 386 -24.52 11.86 -13.49
N GLU A 387 -25.34 12.40 -12.58
CA GLU A 387 -26.61 13.03 -12.90
C GLU A 387 -26.46 14.27 -13.79
N THR A 388 -25.32 14.96 -13.70
CA THR A 388 -25.05 16.18 -14.48
C THR A 388 -24.24 15.89 -15.73
N PHE A 389 -23.24 15.00 -15.64
CA PHE A 389 -22.26 14.80 -16.70
C PHE A 389 -22.38 13.46 -17.44
N GLY A 390 -23.28 12.57 -17.00
CA GLY A 390 -23.35 11.20 -17.47
C GLY A 390 -22.14 10.37 -17.01
N ASP A 391 -21.93 9.24 -17.69
CA ASP A 391 -20.75 8.41 -17.47
C ASP A 391 -19.52 9.04 -18.10
N VAL A 392 -18.49 9.25 -17.28
CA VAL A 392 -17.21 9.82 -17.71
C VAL A 392 -16.15 8.75 -17.52
N LEU A 393 -15.70 8.18 -18.63
CA LEU A 393 -14.79 7.05 -18.66
C LEU A 393 -13.51 7.41 -19.40
N VAL A 394 -12.38 6.93 -18.89
CA VAL A 394 -11.10 6.99 -19.60
C VAL A 394 -10.64 5.56 -19.81
N THR A 395 -10.62 5.09 -21.05
CA THR A 395 -10.16 3.73 -21.37
C THR A 395 -8.80 3.76 -22.05
N MET A 396 -7.87 3.02 -21.45
CA MET A 396 -6.54 2.76 -21.97
C MET A 396 -6.55 1.46 -22.78
N ASN A 397 -5.97 1.51 -23.97
CA ASN A 397 -5.78 0.39 -24.90
C ASN A 397 -7.07 -0.44 -25.11
N PRO A 398 -8.17 0.21 -25.52
CA PRO A 398 -9.47 -0.43 -25.59
C PRO A 398 -9.44 -1.69 -26.49
N LEU A 399 -10.06 -2.78 -26.03
CA LEU A 399 -10.11 -4.05 -26.76
C LEU A 399 -10.83 -3.97 -28.12
N HIS A 400 -11.79 -3.05 -28.20
CA HIS A 400 -12.54 -2.68 -29.40
C HIS A 400 -12.69 -1.15 -29.39
N GLN A 401 -12.89 -0.52 -30.54
CA GLN A 401 -13.00 0.95 -30.55
C GLN A 401 -14.28 1.41 -29.83
N PRO A 402 -14.21 2.40 -28.91
CA PRO A 402 -15.39 3.01 -28.32
C PRO A 402 -16.29 3.61 -29.40
N ASN A 403 -17.60 3.68 -29.15
CA ASN A 403 -18.54 4.33 -30.05
C ASN A 403 -18.09 5.78 -30.37
N PRO A 404 -17.83 6.12 -31.65
CA PRO A 404 -17.33 7.44 -32.06
C PRO A 404 -18.17 8.62 -31.52
N ASP A 405 -19.49 8.45 -31.42
CA ASP A 405 -20.41 9.50 -30.96
C ASP A 405 -20.25 9.82 -29.45
N THR A 406 -19.58 8.95 -28.70
CA THR A 406 -19.36 9.10 -27.26
C THR A 406 -17.96 9.63 -26.92
N ILE A 407 -17.05 9.71 -27.89
CA ILE A 407 -15.66 10.10 -27.68
C ILE A 407 -15.55 11.62 -27.58
N GLN A 408 -14.85 12.10 -26.55
CA GLN A 408 -14.52 13.53 -26.39
C GLN A 408 -13.01 13.81 -26.36
N GLY A 409 -12.17 12.77 -26.39
CA GLY A 409 -10.72 12.94 -26.48
C GLY A 409 -9.99 11.64 -26.76
N SER A 410 -8.84 11.75 -27.43
CA SER A 410 -7.92 10.63 -27.65
C SER A 410 -6.48 11.11 -27.50
N PHE A 411 -5.68 10.34 -26.78
CA PHE A 411 -4.34 10.70 -26.36
C PHE A 411 -3.42 9.49 -26.44
N THR A 412 -2.14 9.77 -26.61
CA THR A 412 -1.10 8.75 -26.61
C THR A 412 -0.11 9.06 -25.49
N TYR A 413 0.09 8.11 -24.58
CA TYR A 413 1.07 8.21 -23.50
C TYR A 413 2.13 7.12 -23.62
N ARG A 414 3.28 7.38 -22.99
CA ARG A 414 4.39 6.43 -22.93
C ARG A 414 4.67 6.05 -21.49
N HIS A 415 4.75 4.76 -21.21
CA HIS A 415 5.04 4.21 -19.89
C HIS A 415 6.40 3.52 -19.87
N PRO A 416 7.23 3.73 -18.84
CA PRO A 416 8.50 3.01 -18.69
C PRO A 416 8.28 1.50 -18.58
N LEU A 417 9.16 0.74 -19.23
CA LEU A 417 9.18 -0.71 -19.15
C LEU A 417 10.14 -1.17 -18.05
N TYR A 418 9.60 -1.92 -17.09
CA TYR A 418 10.34 -2.46 -15.95
C TYR A 418 10.87 -3.85 -16.27
N THR A 419 12.12 -3.89 -16.68
CA THR A 419 12.87 -5.13 -16.91
C THR A 419 14.00 -5.25 -15.88
N PRO A 420 14.59 -6.44 -15.68
CA PRO A 420 15.73 -6.58 -14.78
C PRO A 420 16.92 -5.71 -15.22
N ALA A 421 17.07 -5.46 -16.52
CA ALA A 421 18.08 -4.55 -17.05
C ALA A 421 17.83 -3.10 -16.62
N ALA A 422 16.58 -2.63 -16.70
CA ALA A 422 16.19 -1.29 -16.27
C ALA A 422 16.43 -1.11 -14.75
N VAL A 423 16.03 -2.08 -13.92
CA VAL A 423 16.23 -2.03 -12.46
C VAL A 423 17.72 -1.99 -12.10
N ARG A 424 18.57 -2.77 -12.78
CA ARG A 424 20.03 -2.66 -12.60
C ARG A 424 20.56 -1.29 -13.03
N ALA A 425 20.10 -0.77 -14.16
CA ALA A 425 20.52 0.54 -14.66
C ALA A 425 20.14 1.68 -13.69
N GLN A 426 18.99 1.58 -12.98
CA GLN A 426 18.63 2.55 -11.93
C GLN A 426 19.70 2.64 -10.84
N LYS A 427 20.25 1.51 -10.38
CA LYS A 427 21.33 1.48 -9.38
C LYS A 427 22.63 2.16 -9.90
N LEU A 428 22.80 2.24 -11.22
CA LEU A 428 23.99 2.82 -11.86
C LEU A 428 23.84 4.30 -12.22
N LEU A 429 22.63 4.86 -12.21
CA LEU A 429 22.38 6.27 -12.56
C LEU A 429 23.29 7.29 -11.86
N PRO A 430 23.62 7.17 -10.56
CA PRO A 430 24.51 8.12 -9.89
C PRO A 430 25.90 8.26 -10.55
N ARG A 431 26.33 7.28 -11.35
CA ARG A 431 27.61 7.31 -12.06
C ARG A 431 27.64 8.36 -13.17
N ILE A 432 26.49 8.63 -13.81
CA ILE A 432 26.40 9.56 -14.96
C ILE A 432 25.81 10.93 -14.62
N GLN A 433 25.18 11.07 -13.44
CA GLN A 433 24.58 12.32 -13.02
C GLN A 433 25.61 13.46 -12.90
N ASN A 434 25.36 14.56 -13.61
CA ASN A 434 26.11 15.82 -13.54
C ASN A 434 27.64 15.68 -13.71
N LYS A 435 28.11 14.71 -14.50
CA LYS A 435 29.55 14.56 -14.80
C LYS A 435 30.07 15.57 -15.81
N ARG A 436 29.18 16.05 -16.69
CA ARG A 436 29.50 16.98 -17.80
C ARG A 436 28.45 18.08 -17.98
N GLY A 437 27.85 18.54 -16.88
CA GLY A 437 26.77 19.54 -16.89
C GLY A 437 25.41 19.02 -17.35
N ILE A 438 25.22 17.71 -17.47
CA ILE A 438 23.95 17.07 -17.85
C ILE A 438 23.44 16.23 -16.68
N SER A 439 22.16 16.38 -16.34
CA SER A 439 21.46 15.54 -15.35
C SER A 439 20.22 14.91 -15.97
N TYR A 440 19.95 13.67 -15.61
CA TYR A 440 18.79 12.92 -16.06
C TYR A 440 17.75 12.85 -14.94
N ALA A 441 16.50 13.10 -15.26
CA ALA A 441 15.38 13.04 -14.31
C ALA A 441 14.13 12.50 -15.01
N GLY A 442 13.28 11.79 -14.26
CA GLY A 442 12.06 11.20 -14.81
C GLY A 442 11.52 10.08 -13.94
N ALA A 443 10.27 9.70 -14.18
CA ALA A 443 9.60 8.64 -13.43
C ALA A 443 10.31 7.28 -13.54
N TRP A 444 11.00 7.05 -14.67
CA TRP A 444 11.78 5.85 -14.96
C TRP A 444 13.02 5.66 -14.06
N THR A 445 13.37 6.66 -13.25
CA THR A 445 14.48 6.56 -12.27
C THR A 445 14.14 5.69 -11.05
N LYS A 446 12.84 5.45 -10.79
CA LYS A 446 12.33 4.53 -9.75
C LYS A 446 11.10 3.77 -10.30
N TYR A 447 9.98 3.67 -9.58
CA TYR A 447 8.85 2.79 -9.92
C TYR A 447 7.96 3.26 -11.07
N GLY A 448 8.15 4.46 -11.60
CA GLY A 448 7.43 4.95 -12.79
C GLY A 448 6.22 5.80 -12.45
N PHE A 449 6.05 6.14 -11.18
CA PHE A 449 4.93 6.94 -10.69
C PHE A 449 5.24 8.42 -10.73
N HIS A 450 4.19 9.21 -10.49
CA HIS A 450 4.31 10.65 -10.51
C HIS A 450 5.22 11.17 -9.39
N GLU A 451 5.19 10.58 -8.18
CA GLU A 451 6.14 10.88 -7.10
C GLU A 451 7.59 10.63 -7.53
N ASP A 452 7.85 9.55 -8.26
CA ASP A 452 9.21 9.19 -8.70
C ASP A 452 9.77 10.24 -9.65
N GLY A 453 8.95 10.64 -10.64
CA GLY A 453 9.30 11.72 -11.55
C GLY A 453 9.48 13.03 -10.80
N PHE A 454 8.51 13.41 -9.97
CA PHE A 454 8.53 14.64 -9.20
C PHE A 454 9.76 14.72 -8.28
N SER A 455 10.01 13.68 -7.50
CA SER A 455 11.15 13.60 -6.59
C SER A 455 12.48 13.60 -7.33
N SER A 456 12.59 12.94 -8.49
CA SER A 456 13.83 12.96 -9.26
C SER A 456 14.23 14.39 -9.69
N GLY A 457 13.28 15.21 -10.13
CA GLY A 457 13.55 16.60 -10.48
C GLY A 457 13.94 17.46 -9.28
N LEU A 458 13.29 17.26 -8.11
CA LEU A 458 13.68 17.92 -6.86
C LEU A 458 15.10 17.54 -6.45
N GLN A 459 15.45 16.26 -6.54
CA GLN A 459 16.77 15.75 -6.17
C GLN A 459 17.86 16.38 -7.03
N ILE A 460 17.67 16.49 -8.36
CA ILE A 460 18.64 17.16 -9.24
C ILE A 460 18.81 18.63 -8.88
N ALA A 461 17.69 19.34 -8.64
CA ALA A 461 17.74 20.74 -8.25
C ALA A 461 18.49 20.93 -6.92
N GLN A 462 18.28 20.04 -5.95
CA GLN A 462 18.92 20.09 -4.64
C GLN A 462 20.41 19.71 -4.71
N ASP A 463 20.75 18.56 -5.30
CA ASP A 463 22.10 17.99 -5.22
C ASP A 463 23.11 18.67 -6.15
N HIS A 464 22.67 19.05 -7.35
CA HIS A 464 23.58 19.55 -8.40
C HIS A 464 23.53 21.06 -8.58
N LEU A 465 22.46 21.69 -8.09
CA LEU A 465 22.20 23.11 -8.23
C LEU A 465 21.86 23.78 -6.88
N TYR A 466 22.03 23.06 -5.76
CA TYR A 466 21.95 23.60 -4.40
C TYR A 466 20.61 24.31 -4.08
N ALA A 467 19.52 23.92 -4.73
CA ALA A 467 18.20 24.44 -4.43
C ALA A 467 17.76 24.08 -3.00
N LYS A 468 17.30 25.06 -2.24
CA LYS A 468 16.77 24.85 -0.89
C LYS A 468 15.29 24.53 -0.95
N LEU A 469 14.94 23.30 -0.57
CA LEU A 469 13.55 22.87 -0.48
C LEU A 469 12.93 23.40 0.83
N PRO A 470 11.65 23.83 0.81
CA PRO A 470 10.95 24.33 1.99
C PRO A 470 10.43 23.21 2.91
N PHE A 471 10.85 21.97 2.68
CA PHE A 471 10.51 20.78 3.45
C PHE A 471 11.64 19.76 3.32
N GLN A 472 11.69 18.80 4.24
CA GLN A 472 12.65 17.70 4.17
C GLN A 472 12.30 16.76 3.01
N PHE A 473 13.28 16.49 2.16
CA PHE A 473 13.15 15.48 1.10
C PHE A 473 13.04 14.08 1.70
N VAL A 474 12.11 13.27 1.21
CA VAL A 474 11.88 11.90 1.67
C VAL A 474 12.02 10.93 0.52
N ASP A 475 12.83 9.88 0.68
CA ASP A 475 12.89 8.80 -0.31
C ASP A 475 11.67 7.86 -0.18
N SER A 476 10.76 7.93 -1.14
CA SER A 476 9.55 7.10 -1.20
C SER A 476 9.82 5.60 -1.43
N THR A 477 11.04 5.22 -1.85
CA THR A 477 11.41 3.83 -2.17
C THR A 477 11.23 2.89 -0.97
N TYR A 478 11.47 3.39 0.24
CA TYR A 478 11.37 2.64 1.49
C TYR A 478 10.40 3.32 2.47
N SER A 479 9.26 3.80 1.96
CA SER A 479 8.21 4.47 2.76
C SER A 479 7.74 3.64 3.96
N ARG A 480 7.82 2.30 3.91
CA ARG A 480 7.50 1.39 5.02
C ARG A 480 8.73 0.75 5.68
N GLY A 481 9.91 1.31 5.46
CA GLY A 481 11.18 0.73 5.86
C GLY A 481 11.72 -0.31 4.89
N ARG A 482 12.85 -0.93 5.24
CA ARG A 482 13.54 -1.89 4.38
C ARG A 482 13.06 -3.33 4.54
N LYS A 483 12.55 -3.72 5.70
CA LYS A 483 12.09 -5.09 5.95
C LYS A 483 10.73 -5.09 6.65
N PRO A 484 9.81 -5.99 6.26
CA PRO A 484 8.61 -6.22 7.03
C PRO A 484 8.95 -6.85 8.37
N SER A 485 8.35 -6.37 9.45
CA SER A 485 8.37 -7.00 10.76
C SER A 485 7.07 -7.80 10.95
N LEU A 486 7.18 -9.11 11.18
CA LEU A 486 6.02 -9.96 11.43
C LEU A 486 5.68 -9.96 12.91
N GLY A 487 4.41 -9.68 13.22
CA GLY A 487 3.86 -9.86 14.56
C GLY A 487 3.43 -11.30 14.82
N ILE A 488 3.02 -11.57 16.06
CA ILE A 488 2.47 -12.88 16.46
C ILE A 488 1.20 -13.22 15.66
N VAL A 489 0.38 -12.21 15.35
CA VAL A 489 -0.83 -12.38 14.53
C VAL A 489 -0.47 -12.85 13.12
N ASP A 490 0.54 -12.24 12.49
CA ASP A 490 0.99 -12.65 11.15
C ASP A 490 1.51 -14.10 11.15
N LEU A 491 2.24 -14.50 12.19
CA LEU A 491 2.73 -15.88 12.35
C LEU A 491 1.58 -16.88 12.52
N LEU A 492 0.53 -16.54 13.28
CA LEU A 492 -0.66 -17.37 13.44
C LEU A 492 -1.44 -17.51 12.12
N VAL A 493 -1.62 -16.39 11.40
CA VAL A 493 -2.28 -16.40 10.08
C VAL A 493 -1.49 -17.26 9.09
N ARG A 494 -0.17 -17.09 9.03
CA ARG A 494 0.72 -17.94 8.22
C ARG A 494 0.59 -19.41 8.57
N LEU A 495 0.54 -19.77 9.86
CA LEU A 495 0.34 -21.14 10.29
C LEU A 495 -1.01 -21.71 9.79
N ILE A 496 -2.09 -20.96 9.92
CA ILE A 496 -3.42 -21.36 9.43
C ILE A 496 -3.38 -21.61 7.91
N ILE A 497 -2.79 -20.68 7.16
CA ILE A 497 -2.64 -20.81 5.71
C ILE A 497 -1.83 -22.06 5.35
N LEU A 498 -0.74 -22.36 6.07
CA LEU A 498 0.07 -23.57 5.84
C LEU A 498 -0.70 -24.85 6.12
N VAL A 499 -1.49 -24.89 7.20
CA VAL A 499 -2.35 -26.04 7.52
C VAL A 499 -3.36 -26.27 6.38
N ILE A 500 -4.04 -25.22 5.92
CA ILE A 500 -4.99 -25.34 4.79
C ILE A 500 -4.27 -25.79 3.52
N GLN A 501 -3.11 -25.22 3.19
CA GLN A 501 -2.33 -25.57 2.01
C GLN A 501 -1.93 -27.05 2.02
N ILE A 502 -1.45 -27.56 3.16
CA ILE A 502 -0.96 -28.94 3.28
C ILE A 502 -2.12 -29.94 3.33
N PHE A 503 -3.12 -29.69 4.17
CA PHE A 503 -4.15 -30.69 4.50
C PHE A 503 -5.39 -30.63 3.61
N VAL A 504 -5.70 -29.47 3.04
CA VAL A 504 -6.87 -29.30 2.16
C VAL A 504 -6.42 -29.33 0.71
N ILE A 505 -5.58 -28.37 0.32
CA ILE A 505 -5.25 -28.15 -1.11
C ILE A 505 -4.37 -29.28 -1.65
N LYS A 506 -3.19 -29.53 -1.08
CA LYS A 506 -2.28 -30.59 -1.58
C LYS A 506 -2.89 -31.99 -1.50
N VAL A 507 -3.73 -32.27 -0.50
CA VAL A 507 -4.44 -33.55 -0.41
C VAL A 507 -5.49 -33.66 -1.51
N SER A 508 -6.27 -32.60 -1.75
CA SER A 508 -7.27 -32.58 -2.83
C SER A 508 -6.64 -32.71 -4.22
N GLU A 509 -5.53 -32.03 -4.48
CA GLU A 509 -4.78 -32.12 -5.74
C GLU A 509 -4.21 -33.52 -5.96
N ARG A 510 -3.64 -34.14 -4.92
CA ARG A 510 -3.17 -35.54 -4.98
C ARG A 510 -4.32 -36.52 -5.22
N ALA A 511 -5.48 -36.28 -4.62
CA ALA A 511 -6.67 -37.11 -4.85
C ALA A 511 -7.20 -36.94 -6.28
N ALA A 512 -7.24 -35.70 -6.80
CA ALA A 512 -7.64 -35.40 -8.17
C ALA A 512 -6.66 -35.99 -9.19
N ALA A 513 -5.35 -35.84 -8.99
CA ALA A 513 -4.32 -36.43 -9.83
C ALA A 513 -4.40 -37.96 -9.87
N ARG A 514 -4.70 -38.61 -8.73
CA ARG A 514 -4.95 -40.06 -8.66
C ARG A 514 -6.21 -40.46 -9.43
N ARG A 515 -7.29 -39.67 -9.36
CA ARG A 515 -8.50 -39.90 -10.15
C ARG A 515 -8.25 -39.74 -11.65
N ALA A 516 -7.55 -38.68 -12.06
CA ALA A 516 -7.18 -38.44 -13.46
C ALA A 516 -6.27 -39.55 -14.03
N ALA A 517 -5.32 -40.04 -13.23
CA ALA A 517 -4.48 -41.18 -13.58
C ALA A 517 -5.29 -42.49 -13.68
N SER A 518 -6.40 -42.64 -12.95
CA SER A 518 -7.29 -43.81 -13.06
C SER A 518 -8.25 -43.75 -14.26
N THR A 519 -8.51 -42.56 -14.82
CA THR A 519 -9.42 -42.34 -15.96
C THR A 519 -8.71 -42.29 -17.31
N THR A 520 -7.38 -42.47 -17.34
CA THR A 520 -6.62 -42.58 -18.60
C THR A 520 -6.64 -44.06 -19.04
N PRO A 521 -7.22 -44.43 -20.20
CA PRO A 521 -7.18 -45.82 -20.65
C PRO A 521 -5.71 -46.21 -20.91
N PRO A 522 -5.27 -47.41 -20.50
CA PRO A 522 -3.95 -47.88 -20.89
C PRO A 522 -3.88 -47.94 -22.41
N LYS A 523 -2.79 -47.40 -22.99
CA LYS A 523 -2.45 -47.62 -24.40
C LYS A 523 -2.51 -49.12 -24.67
N GLN A 524 -3.37 -49.54 -25.60
CA GLN A 524 -3.55 -50.93 -25.99
C GLN A 524 -2.21 -51.50 -26.49
N THR A 525 -1.62 -52.39 -25.69
CA THR A 525 -0.61 -53.34 -26.15
C THR A 525 -1.15 -54.74 -25.87
N GLY A 526 -1.74 -55.38 -26.90
CA GLY A 526 -1.99 -56.82 -27.04
C GLY A 526 -2.86 -57.54 -25.99
N PRO A 527 -3.64 -58.57 -26.36
CA PRO A 527 -4.47 -59.30 -25.41
C PRO A 527 -3.61 -60.24 -24.56
N SER A 528 -3.46 -59.94 -23.28
CA SER A 528 -3.04 -60.91 -22.26
C SER A 528 -4.28 -61.35 -21.49
N PHE A 529 -4.59 -62.65 -21.57
CA PHE A 529 -5.66 -63.28 -20.80
C PHE A 529 -5.37 -63.14 -19.29
N GLY A 530 -6.19 -62.33 -18.60
CA GLY A 530 -6.09 -62.13 -17.15
C GLY A 530 -6.67 -63.30 -16.38
N GLY A 531 -5.82 -64.06 -15.69
CA GLY A 531 -6.22 -64.92 -14.57
C GLY A 531 -6.63 -64.09 -13.36
N ALA A 532 -7.43 -64.68 -12.45
CA ALA A 532 -7.85 -64.04 -11.20
C ALA A 532 -6.62 -63.53 -10.41
N PRO A 533 -6.70 -62.34 -9.79
CA PRO A 533 -5.59 -61.75 -9.05
C PRO A 533 -5.12 -62.69 -7.94
N SER A 534 -3.80 -62.86 -7.79
CA SER A 534 -3.25 -63.74 -6.77
C SER A 534 -3.58 -63.23 -5.36
N MET A 535 -3.69 -64.12 -4.38
CA MET A 535 -3.95 -63.75 -2.97
C MET A 535 -2.93 -62.72 -2.44
N GLU A 536 -1.71 -62.73 -2.96
CA GLU A 536 -0.66 -61.77 -2.63
C GLU A 536 -0.95 -60.35 -3.15
N GLN A 537 -1.50 -60.22 -4.36
CA GLN A 537 -1.93 -58.93 -4.93
C GLN A 537 -3.15 -58.37 -4.18
N ILE A 538 -4.07 -59.25 -3.77
CA ILE A 538 -5.22 -58.89 -2.94
C ILE A 538 -4.76 -58.40 -1.57
N HIS A 539 -3.82 -59.12 -0.91
CA HIS A 539 -3.24 -58.70 0.35
C HIS A 539 -2.46 -57.38 0.25
N ALA A 540 -1.71 -57.15 -0.83
CA ALA A 540 -1.01 -55.88 -1.05
C ALA A 540 -1.99 -54.70 -1.23
N HIS A 541 -3.11 -54.92 -1.93
CA HIS A 541 -4.17 -53.93 -2.09
C HIS A 541 -4.83 -53.58 -0.75
N TYR A 542 -5.21 -54.57 0.06
CA TYR A 542 -5.78 -54.35 1.38
C TYR A 542 -4.78 -53.76 2.37
N LYS A 543 -3.50 -54.15 2.35
CA LYS A 543 -2.44 -53.55 3.17
C LYS A 543 -2.27 -52.06 2.87
N ARG A 544 -2.31 -51.68 1.59
CA ARG A 544 -2.23 -50.27 1.16
C ARG A 544 -3.48 -49.47 1.54
N LYS A 545 -4.67 -50.07 1.40
CA LYS A 545 -5.94 -49.46 1.83
C LYS A 545 -6.01 -49.28 3.34
N ASN A 546 -5.54 -50.26 4.10
CA ASN A 546 -5.50 -50.22 5.57
C ASN A 546 -4.48 -49.20 6.06
N ALA A 547 -3.28 -49.13 5.46
CA ALA A 547 -2.31 -48.08 5.78
C ALA A 547 -2.85 -46.67 5.46
N THR A 548 -3.53 -46.52 4.31
CA THR A 548 -4.15 -45.26 3.92
C THR A 548 -5.26 -44.85 4.91
N THR A 549 -6.11 -45.81 5.31
CA THR A 549 -7.17 -45.59 6.30
C THR A 549 -6.59 -45.23 7.66
N ALA A 550 -5.50 -45.88 8.07
CA ALA A 550 -4.78 -45.57 9.31
C ALA A 550 -4.22 -44.15 9.30
N TYR A 551 -3.61 -43.70 8.19
CA TYR A 551 -3.11 -42.33 8.07
C TYR A 551 -4.23 -41.28 8.09
N TYR A 552 -5.38 -41.53 7.45
CA TYR A 552 -6.53 -40.63 7.53
C TYR A 552 -7.09 -40.56 8.96
N THR A 553 -7.22 -41.71 9.62
CA THR A 553 -7.71 -41.77 11.00
C THR A 553 -6.77 -41.03 11.94
N LEU A 554 -5.45 -41.24 11.81
CA LEU A 554 -4.44 -40.54 12.61
C LEU A 554 -4.46 -39.02 12.36
N SER A 555 -4.66 -38.58 11.11
CA SER A 555 -4.73 -37.16 10.76
C SER A 555 -5.98 -36.48 11.36
N VAL A 556 -7.13 -37.17 11.36
CA VAL A 556 -8.36 -36.67 11.99
C VAL A 556 -8.18 -36.56 13.52
N ILE A 557 -7.55 -37.55 14.14
CA ILE A 557 -7.27 -37.54 15.58
C ILE A 557 -6.35 -36.36 15.92
N LEU A 558 -5.21 -36.24 15.23
CA LEU A 558 -4.26 -35.14 15.47
C LEU A 558 -4.88 -33.77 15.19
N GLY A 559 -5.66 -33.64 14.11
CA GLY A 559 -6.38 -32.41 13.78
C GLY A 559 -7.40 -32.02 14.85
N THR A 560 -8.16 -32.99 15.38
CA THR A 560 -9.16 -32.76 16.43
C THR A 560 -8.51 -32.39 17.76
N VAL A 561 -7.39 -33.02 18.11
CA VAL A 561 -6.60 -32.67 19.31
C VAL A 561 -6.01 -31.27 19.18
N ALA A 562 -5.44 -30.92 18.01
CA ALA A 562 -4.91 -29.60 17.75
C ALA A 562 -6.00 -28.51 17.79
N LEU A 563 -7.18 -28.76 17.19
CA LEU A 563 -8.34 -27.87 17.26
C LEU A 563 -8.84 -27.69 18.68
N SER A 564 -8.95 -28.79 19.45
CA SER A 564 -9.40 -28.74 20.85
C SER A 564 -8.44 -27.91 21.70
N TYR A 565 -7.13 -28.14 21.58
CA TYR A 565 -6.12 -27.40 22.32
C TYR A 565 -6.02 -25.93 21.87
N GLY A 566 -6.19 -25.66 20.57
CA GLY A 566 -6.18 -24.32 19.99
C GLY A 566 -7.45 -23.50 20.23
N SER A 567 -8.58 -24.16 20.49
CA SER A 567 -9.88 -23.50 20.70
C SER A 567 -9.90 -22.62 21.96
N VAL A 568 -9.21 -23.03 23.02
CA VAL A 568 -9.15 -22.31 24.30
C VAL A 568 -8.41 -20.96 24.17
N PRO A 569 -7.17 -20.88 23.63
CA PRO A 569 -6.53 -19.60 23.39
C PRO A 569 -7.26 -18.76 22.33
N LEU A 570 -7.88 -19.39 21.31
CA LEU A 570 -8.69 -18.68 20.31
C LEU A 570 -9.93 -18.04 20.93
N TYR A 571 -10.66 -18.76 21.78
CA TYR A 571 -11.82 -18.24 22.52
C TYR A 571 -11.41 -17.08 23.44
N LYS A 572 -10.29 -17.22 24.16
CA LYS A 572 -9.75 -16.14 25.01
C LYS A 572 -9.37 -14.90 24.20
N MET A 573 -8.79 -15.09 23.02
CA MET A 573 -8.44 -14.00 22.12
C MET A 573 -9.70 -13.28 21.61
N ILE A 574 -10.71 -14.02 21.14
CA ILE A 574 -11.97 -13.46 20.67
C ILE A 574 -12.67 -12.68 21.78
N CYS A 575 -12.76 -13.23 22.99
CA CYS A 575 -13.38 -12.53 24.12
C CYS A 575 -12.60 -11.26 24.49
N ALA A 576 -11.27 -11.30 24.42
CA ALA A 576 -10.42 -10.14 24.71
C ALA A 576 -10.38 -9.08 23.59
N THR A 577 -10.78 -9.40 22.35
CA THR A 577 -10.86 -8.44 21.25
C THR A 577 -12.26 -7.88 21.04
N THR A 578 -13.29 -8.68 21.30
CA THR A 578 -14.70 -8.32 21.06
C THR A 578 -15.42 -7.78 22.31
N GLY A 579 -14.82 -7.94 23.50
CA GLY A 579 -15.45 -7.58 24.76
C GLY A 579 -16.57 -8.52 25.21
N TRP A 580 -16.73 -9.67 24.54
CA TRP A 580 -17.78 -10.64 24.83
C TRP A 580 -17.65 -11.17 26.28
N GLY A 581 -18.75 -11.12 27.04
CA GLY A 581 -18.77 -11.49 28.47
C GLY A 581 -18.34 -10.39 29.45
N GLY A 582 -18.24 -9.13 29.03
CA GLY A 582 -17.89 -8.00 29.91
C GLY A 582 -16.41 -7.89 30.26
N GLN A 583 -15.56 -8.64 29.55
CA GLN A 583 -14.10 -8.51 29.63
C GLN A 583 -13.65 -7.28 28.83
N PRO A 584 -12.82 -6.39 29.40
CA PRO A 584 -12.37 -5.22 28.68
C PRO A 584 -11.42 -5.59 27.55
N ILE A 585 -11.58 -4.92 26.41
CA ILE A 585 -10.72 -5.08 25.24
C ILE A 585 -9.29 -4.70 25.66
N ARG A 586 -8.30 -5.56 25.38
CA ARG A 586 -6.88 -5.27 25.69
C ARG A 586 -6.41 -4.08 24.87
N ALA A 587 -6.45 -2.91 25.50
CA ALA A 587 -6.24 -1.60 24.89
C ALA A 587 -7.24 -1.31 23.76
N HIS A 588 -7.72 -0.08 23.68
CA HIS A 588 -8.14 0.43 22.39
C HIS A 588 -6.99 0.15 21.42
N GLY A 589 -7.30 -0.51 20.31
CA GLY A 589 -6.30 -0.94 19.34
C GLY A 589 -5.43 0.22 18.83
N PRO A 590 -4.48 -0.06 17.93
CA PRO A 590 -3.64 0.96 17.27
C PRO A 590 -4.43 2.00 16.47
N ASP A 591 -5.77 1.88 16.42
CA ASP A 591 -6.73 2.71 15.68
C ASP A 591 -7.15 4.00 16.43
N VAL A 592 -6.68 4.23 17.66
CA VAL A 592 -6.76 5.57 18.25
C VAL A 592 -5.54 6.34 17.78
N ASP A 593 -5.77 7.26 16.84
CA ASP A 593 -4.77 8.25 16.47
C ASP A 593 -4.42 9.08 17.71
N TYR A 594 -3.25 8.81 18.30
CA TYR A 594 -2.68 9.59 19.40
C TYR A 594 -2.07 10.91 18.89
N SER A 595 -2.29 11.29 17.63
CA SER A 595 -2.16 12.68 17.22
C SER A 595 -3.18 13.52 18.00
N GLY A 596 -2.77 14.71 18.47
CA GLY A 596 -3.58 15.56 19.35
C GLY A 596 -4.96 15.94 18.79
N ASP A 597 -5.19 15.76 17.49
CA ASP A 597 -6.44 16.13 16.81
C ASP A 597 -7.53 15.04 16.88
N GLY A 598 -7.18 13.75 16.92
CA GLY A 598 -8.14 12.64 16.89
C GLY A 598 -8.84 12.39 18.23
N LEU A 599 -8.09 12.43 19.34
CA LEU A 599 -8.64 12.28 20.69
C LEU A 599 -9.45 13.53 21.10
N ALA A 600 -8.97 14.73 20.76
CA ALA A 600 -9.65 15.99 21.10
C ALA A 600 -11.07 16.08 20.48
N ALA A 601 -11.25 15.53 19.28
CA ALA A 601 -12.58 15.48 18.63
C ALA A 601 -13.58 14.55 19.35
N ARG A 602 -13.11 13.49 20.03
CA ARG A 602 -13.95 12.55 20.78
C ARG A 602 -14.26 12.99 22.21
N LEU A 603 -13.48 13.93 22.75
CA LEU A 603 -13.67 14.49 24.10
C LEU A 603 -14.57 15.75 24.10
N VAL A 604 -15.44 15.87 23.10
CA VAL A 604 -16.44 16.94 23.00
C VAL A 604 -17.78 16.40 23.52
N PRO A 605 -18.36 16.98 24.60
CA PRO A 605 -19.63 16.52 25.14
C PRO A 605 -20.78 16.63 24.14
N VAL A 606 -21.52 15.54 23.94
CA VAL A 606 -22.74 15.52 23.12
C VAL A 606 -23.89 16.09 23.93
N THR A 607 -24.12 17.40 23.82
CA THR A 607 -25.12 18.14 24.62
C THR A 607 -26.57 17.76 24.32
N SER A 608 -26.84 17.12 23.19
CA SER A 608 -28.17 16.61 22.81
C SER A 608 -28.51 15.24 23.42
N ALA A 609 -27.54 14.56 24.05
CA ALA A 609 -27.72 13.24 24.64
C ALA A 609 -28.08 13.30 26.13
N ASN A 610 -28.71 12.25 26.65
CA ASN A 610 -28.98 12.11 28.08
C ASN A 610 -27.69 11.79 28.86
N ARG A 611 -27.57 12.30 30.09
CA ARG A 611 -26.48 11.92 30.99
C ARG A 611 -26.62 10.46 31.41
N ILE A 612 -25.54 9.70 31.26
CA ILE A 612 -25.43 8.30 31.69
C ILE A 612 -24.87 8.26 33.10
N ARG A 613 -25.50 7.48 33.98
CA ARG A 613 -25.08 7.27 35.36
C ARG A 613 -24.01 6.20 35.42
N VAL A 614 -22.80 6.55 35.84
CA VAL A 614 -21.69 5.61 36.07
C VAL A 614 -21.58 5.33 37.56
N THR A 615 -21.85 4.10 37.97
CA THR A 615 -21.75 3.65 39.38
C THR A 615 -20.45 2.88 39.60
N PHE A 616 -19.80 3.10 40.75
CA PHE A 616 -18.51 2.50 41.06
C PHE A 616 -18.66 1.43 42.13
N ASN A 617 -18.20 0.22 41.82
CA ASN A 617 -18.14 -0.91 42.75
C ASN A 617 -16.70 -1.34 42.97
N SER A 618 -16.41 -1.81 44.18
CA SER A 618 -15.10 -2.32 44.56
C SER A 618 -15.23 -3.64 45.31
N SER A 619 -14.21 -4.48 45.16
CA SER A 619 -14.05 -5.73 45.90
C SER A 619 -12.56 -6.05 46.04
N VAL A 620 -12.21 -6.85 47.04
CA VAL A 620 -10.87 -7.40 47.24
C VAL A 620 -10.97 -8.91 47.36
N SER A 621 -9.95 -9.64 46.93
CA SER A 621 -9.85 -11.07 47.23
C SER A 621 -9.66 -11.29 48.73
N ASP A 622 -10.27 -12.36 49.27
CA ASP A 622 -10.13 -12.75 50.68
C ASP A 622 -8.68 -12.94 51.16
N THR A 623 -7.75 -13.15 50.22
CA THR A 623 -6.31 -13.34 50.50
C THR A 623 -5.49 -12.05 50.49
N LEU A 624 -6.11 -10.92 50.19
CA LEU A 624 -5.50 -9.60 50.16
C LEU A 624 -6.08 -8.75 51.31
N PRO A 625 -5.32 -8.51 52.41
CA PRO A 625 -5.78 -7.76 53.58
C PRO A 625 -5.80 -6.25 53.30
N TRP A 626 -6.51 -5.85 52.25
CA TRP A 626 -6.70 -4.46 51.86
C TRP A 626 -8.15 -4.04 52.05
N LYS A 627 -8.36 -2.80 52.47
CA LYS A 627 -9.67 -2.14 52.37
C LYS A 627 -9.68 -1.30 51.10
N PHE A 628 -10.60 -1.59 50.18
CA PHE A 628 -10.68 -0.90 48.90
C PHE A 628 -12.12 -0.43 48.63
N THR A 629 -12.32 0.89 48.62
CA THR A 629 -13.65 1.51 48.50
C THR A 629 -13.65 2.70 47.55
N PRO A 630 -14.67 2.87 46.69
CA PRO A 630 -14.82 4.07 45.90
C PRO A 630 -15.13 5.28 46.80
N GLN A 631 -14.51 6.43 46.54
CA GLN A 631 -14.85 7.67 47.23
C GLN A 631 -16.18 8.24 46.74
N GLN A 632 -16.45 8.17 45.44
CA GLN A 632 -17.74 8.52 44.84
C GLN A 632 -18.53 7.26 44.47
N ARG A 633 -19.81 7.16 44.87
CA ARG A 633 -20.66 6.00 44.53
C ARG A 633 -21.18 6.05 43.09
N GLU A 634 -21.47 7.25 42.58
CA GLU A 634 -21.90 7.47 41.20
C GLU A 634 -21.43 8.83 40.67
N VAL A 635 -21.27 8.93 39.34
CA VAL A 635 -21.07 10.17 38.59
C VAL A 635 -21.98 10.13 37.36
N ARG A 636 -22.54 11.28 36.94
CA ARG A 636 -23.37 11.37 35.72
C ARG A 636 -22.64 12.14 34.64
N VAL A 637 -22.35 11.49 33.51
CA VAL A 637 -21.56 12.07 32.40
C VAL A 637 -22.35 12.05 31.10
N LEU A 638 -22.13 13.04 30.25
CA LEU A 638 -22.52 13.02 28.84
C LEU A 638 -21.54 12.13 28.05
N PRO A 639 -21.98 11.47 26.96
CA PRO A 639 -21.06 10.93 25.97
C PRO A 639 -20.10 12.01 25.47
N GLY A 640 -18.80 11.71 25.44
CA GLY A 640 -17.71 12.64 25.15
C GLY A 640 -17.26 13.52 26.33
N GLU A 641 -17.98 13.55 27.46
CA GLU A 641 -17.56 14.25 28.68
C GLU A 641 -16.56 13.38 29.47
N THR A 642 -15.43 13.98 29.85
CA THR A 642 -14.43 13.31 30.69
C THR A 642 -14.82 13.40 32.16
N ALA A 643 -14.56 12.34 32.93
CA ALA A 643 -14.77 12.30 34.36
C ALA A 643 -13.61 11.64 35.10
N LEU A 644 -13.39 12.10 36.32
CA LEU A 644 -12.40 11.59 37.25
C LEU A 644 -13.10 11.05 38.49
N ALA A 645 -12.84 9.78 38.83
CA ALA A 645 -13.30 9.15 40.06
C ALA A 645 -12.10 8.65 40.86
N PHE A 646 -12.25 8.55 42.18
CA PHE A 646 -11.19 8.10 43.09
C PHE A 646 -11.64 6.86 43.84
N TYR A 647 -10.71 5.94 44.03
CA TYR A 647 -10.84 4.84 44.98
C TYR A 647 -9.78 4.96 46.05
N THR A 648 -10.11 4.64 47.30
CA THR A 648 -9.15 4.58 48.39
C THR A 648 -8.79 3.13 48.66
N ALA A 649 -7.50 2.84 48.66
CA ALA A 649 -6.94 1.54 49.04
C ALA A 649 -6.08 1.70 50.31
N THR A 650 -6.36 0.90 51.33
CA THR A 650 -5.58 0.85 52.58
C THR A 650 -5.05 -0.55 52.79
N ASN A 651 -3.73 -0.69 52.97
CA ASN A 651 -3.13 -1.94 53.40
C ASN A 651 -3.30 -2.10 54.92
N THR A 652 -4.08 -3.10 55.35
CA THR A 652 -4.37 -3.33 56.78
C THR A 652 -3.42 -4.33 57.44
N SER A 653 -2.44 -4.87 56.72
CA SER A 653 -1.41 -5.76 57.29
C SER A 653 -0.17 -5.01 57.79
N ASP A 654 0.66 -5.74 58.53
CA ASP A 654 1.98 -5.36 59.04
C ASP A 654 3.13 -5.55 58.04
N THR A 655 2.82 -6.00 56.83
CA THR A 655 3.79 -6.24 55.76
C THR A 655 3.41 -5.51 54.46
N ASP A 656 4.42 -5.20 53.66
CA ASP A 656 4.25 -4.60 52.33
C ASP A 656 3.63 -5.65 51.39
N ILE A 657 2.58 -5.27 50.67
CA ILE A 657 1.89 -6.17 49.75
C ILE A 657 1.78 -5.51 48.38
N ILE A 658 1.97 -6.31 47.33
CA ILE A 658 1.73 -5.91 45.95
C ILE A 658 0.36 -6.45 45.53
N GLY A 659 -0.52 -5.53 45.12
CA GLY A 659 -1.84 -5.83 44.59
C GLY A 659 -1.91 -5.54 43.08
N VAL A 660 -2.72 -6.31 42.36
CA VAL A 660 -3.07 -6.03 40.96
C VAL A 660 -4.59 -5.97 40.84
N ALA A 661 -5.08 -4.93 40.19
CA ALA A 661 -6.51 -4.74 39.95
C ALA A 661 -6.93 -5.25 38.57
N THR A 662 -8.08 -5.91 38.55
CA THR A 662 -8.86 -6.15 37.32
C THR A 662 -10.17 -5.38 37.39
N TYR A 663 -10.80 -5.15 36.25
CA TYR A 663 -12.09 -4.48 36.20
C TYR A 663 -13.02 -5.10 35.16
N SER A 664 -14.31 -4.84 35.33
CA SER A 664 -15.34 -5.15 34.34
C SER A 664 -16.37 -4.03 34.25
N VAL A 665 -17.04 -3.94 33.10
CA VAL A 665 -18.11 -2.97 32.83
C VAL A 665 -19.41 -3.73 32.64
N THR A 666 -20.49 -3.27 33.27
CA THR A 666 -21.83 -3.86 33.18
C THR A 666 -22.86 -2.79 32.86
N PRO A 667 -23.78 -3.00 31.90
CA PRO A 667 -23.92 -4.17 31.02
C PRO A 667 -22.74 -4.34 30.04
N GLY A 668 -22.40 -5.60 29.70
CA GLY A 668 -21.19 -5.90 28.92
C GLY A 668 -21.15 -5.28 27.52
N GLN A 669 -22.31 -5.00 26.93
CA GLN A 669 -22.44 -4.31 25.64
C GLN A 669 -21.91 -2.87 25.65
N VAL A 670 -21.76 -2.26 26.82
CA VAL A 670 -21.19 -0.89 26.98
C VAL A 670 -19.65 -0.90 26.97
N ALA A 671 -19.03 -2.06 27.21
CA ALA A 671 -17.57 -2.18 27.32
C ALA A 671 -16.78 -1.58 26.13
N PRO A 672 -17.23 -1.68 24.86
CA PRO A 672 -16.53 -1.05 23.73
C PRO A 672 -16.52 0.48 23.77
N TYR A 673 -17.53 1.09 24.40
CA TYR A 673 -17.72 2.54 24.48
C TYR A 673 -17.15 3.16 25.76
N PHE A 674 -16.67 2.34 26.70
CA PHE A 674 -16.11 2.82 27.96
C PHE A 674 -14.59 2.95 27.83
N SER A 675 -14.10 4.19 27.70
CA SER A 675 -12.68 4.47 27.50
C SER A 675 -12.01 5.00 28.75
N LYS A 676 -10.97 4.31 29.20
CA LYS A 676 -10.13 4.74 30.33
C LYS A 676 -8.89 5.44 29.81
N ILE A 677 -8.73 6.71 30.16
CA ILE A 677 -7.56 7.53 29.81
C ILE A 677 -6.41 7.25 30.78
N GLN A 678 -6.71 7.04 32.08
CA GLN A 678 -5.71 6.71 33.10
C GLN A 678 -6.31 5.76 34.15
N CYS A 679 -5.64 4.63 34.43
CA CYS A 679 -6.08 3.64 35.44
C CYS A 679 -4.88 2.93 36.09
N PHE A 680 -4.98 2.61 37.38
CA PHE A 680 -4.11 1.67 38.13
C PHE A 680 -4.33 0.17 37.78
N CYS A 681 -5.11 -0.11 36.74
CA CYS A 681 -5.49 -1.45 36.30
C CYS A 681 -4.27 -2.14 35.66
N PHE A 682 -3.99 -3.41 36.00
CA PHE A 682 -2.88 -4.18 35.43
C PHE A 682 -1.46 -3.66 35.70
N GLU A 683 -1.31 -2.62 36.51
CA GLU A 683 -0.04 -2.20 37.08
C GLU A 683 0.10 -2.76 38.51
N GLU A 684 1.33 -3.10 38.88
CA GLU A 684 1.65 -3.57 40.23
C GLU A 684 1.58 -2.39 41.20
N GLN A 685 0.59 -2.41 42.09
CA GLN A 685 0.45 -1.41 43.15
C GLN A 685 1.08 -1.97 44.42
N ARG A 686 2.23 -1.44 44.82
CA ARG A 686 2.83 -1.74 46.12
C ARG A 686 2.26 -0.78 47.16
N LEU A 687 1.63 -1.31 48.19
CA LEU A 687 1.27 -0.55 49.40
C LEU A 687 2.09 -1.07 50.57
N ASN A 688 2.79 -0.17 51.25
CA ASN A 688 3.54 -0.48 52.46
C ASN A 688 2.57 -0.83 53.60
N ALA A 689 3.08 -1.46 54.66
CA ALA A 689 2.29 -1.76 55.85
C ALA A 689 1.57 -0.52 56.40
N GLY A 690 0.24 -0.59 56.58
CA GLY A 690 -0.59 0.53 57.07
C GLY A 690 -0.82 1.69 56.09
N GLU A 691 -0.24 1.65 54.89
CA GLU A 691 -0.34 2.75 53.92
C GLU A 691 -1.75 2.88 53.33
N THR A 692 -2.21 4.13 53.16
CA THR A 692 -3.47 4.47 52.47
C THR A 692 -3.18 5.36 51.27
N VAL A 693 -3.68 4.97 50.10
CA VAL A 693 -3.47 5.70 48.84
C VAL A 693 -4.81 5.91 48.13
N ASP A 694 -4.98 7.11 47.59
CA ASP A 694 -6.07 7.43 46.68
C ASP A 694 -5.63 7.19 45.23
N MET A 695 -6.42 6.37 44.53
CA MET A 695 -6.14 5.87 43.20
C MET A 695 -7.13 6.49 42.20
N PRO A 696 -6.68 7.41 41.33
CA PRO A 696 -7.55 8.04 40.35
C PRO A 696 -7.90 7.10 39.18
N VAL A 697 -9.13 7.23 38.68
CA VAL A 697 -9.62 6.63 37.44
C VAL A 697 -10.16 7.74 36.56
N PHE A 698 -9.45 8.03 35.45
CA PHE A 698 -9.85 9.03 34.48
C PHE A 698 -10.44 8.33 33.24
N PHE A 699 -11.69 8.67 32.89
CA PHE A 699 -12.44 7.98 31.84
C PHE A 699 -13.40 8.89 31.09
N TYR A 700 -13.91 8.42 29.96
CA TYR A 700 -15.04 9.00 29.23
C TYR A 700 -15.88 7.89 28.57
N LEU A 701 -17.10 8.23 28.16
CA LEU A 701 -17.92 7.38 27.30
C LEU A 701 -17.81 7.88 25.86
N ASP A 702 -17.47 7.01 24.91
CA ASP A 702 -17.33 7.40 23.51
C ASP A 702 -18.67 7.94 22.95
N PRO A 703 -18.68 9.12 22.28
CA PRO A 703 -19.86 9.69 21.64
C PRO A 703 -20.67 8.73 20.75
N ASP A 704 -20.01 7.75 20.12
CA ASP A 704 -20.66 6.78 19.22
C ASP A 704 -21.70 5.90 19.93
N ILE A 705 -21.69 5.85 21.27
CA ILE A 705 -22.71 5.18 22.07
C ILE A 705 -24.14 5.68 21.77
N VAL A 706 -24.27 6.93 21.29
CA VAL A 706 -25.57 7.53 20.93
C VAL A 706 -26.11 6.98 19.60
N ASN A 707 -25.22 6.59 18.69
CA ASN A 707 -25.56 6.15 17.35
C ASN A 707 -25.84 4.63 17.27
N ASP A 708 -25.43 3.87 18.28
CA ASP A 708 -25.64 2.42 18.32
C ASP A 708 -27.04 2.06 18.82
N VAL A 709 -27.79 1.35 17.98
CA VAL A 709 -29.14 0.85 18.27
C VAL A 709 -29.16 -0.07 19.49
N ASN A 710 -28.08 -0.82 19.75
CA ASN A 710 -27.96 -1.73 20.90
C ASN A 710 -27.79 -0.99 22.24
N MET A 711 -27.47 0.31 22.21
CA MET A 711 -27.28 1.14 23.40
C MET A 711 -28.56 1.89 23.82
N LYS A 712 -29.65 1.77 23.05
CA LYS A 712 -30.93 2.40 23.39
C LYS A 712 -31.45 1.89 24.74
N GLY A 713 -31.75 2.83 25.64
CA GLY A 713 -32.29 2.54 26.98
C GLY A 713 -31.25 2.23 28.05
N ILE A 714 -29.95 2.29 27.73
CA ILE A 714 -28.88 2.17 28.73
C ILE A 714 -28.70 3.53 29.42
N GLU A 715 -29.20 3.64 30.65
CA GLU A 715 -29.04 4.84 31.48
C GLU A 715 -28.01 4.69 32.60
N THR A 716 -27.61 3.45 32.90
CA THR A 716 -26.70 3.14 34.01
C THR A 716 -25.60 2.18 33.56
N VAL A 717 -24.37 2.49 33.95
CA VAL A 717 -23.16 1.73 33.69
C VAL A 717 -22.45 1.49 35.02
N THR A 718 -22.16 0.24 35.34
CA THR A 718 -21.43 -0.13 36.55
C THR A 718 -20.00 -0.49 36.21
N LEU A 719 -19.07 0.21 36.86
CA LEU A 719 -17.64 -0.07 36.81
C LEU A 719 -17.24 -0.86 38.06
N ASN A 720 -16.96 -2.15 37.88
CA ASN A 720 -16.54 -3.02 38.97
C ASN A 720 -15.02 -3.16 38.97
N TYR A 721 -14.40 -2.98 40.12
CA TYR A 721 -12.98 -3.29 40.34
C TYR A 721 -12.80 -4.38 41.38
N THR A 722 -11.86 -5.28 41.12
CA THR A 722 -11.44 -6.32 42.05
C THR A 722 -9.92 -6.38 42.15
N PHE A 723 -9.40 -6.23 43.37
CA PHE A 723 -7.97 -6.38 43.67
C PHE A 723 -7.60 -7.79 44.09
N PHE A 724 -6.46 -8.26 43.59
CA PHE A 724 -5.86 -9.56 43.92
C PHE A 724 -4.44 -9.38 44.43
N LYS A 725 -4.00 -10.24 45.37
CA LYS A 725 -2.60 -10.32 45.78
C LYS A 725 -1.75 -10.86 44.62
N ALA A 726 -0.70 -10.14 44.23
CA ALA A 726 0.23 -10.61 43.23
C ALA A 726 1.00 -11.85 43.75
N LYS A 727 1.12 -12.89 42.92
CA LYS A 727 1.93 -14.08 43.20
C LYS A 727 3.03 -14.17 42.15
N TYR A 728 4.28 -14.30 42.59
CA TYR A 728 5.43 -14.55 41.72
C TYR A 728 5.82 -16.01 41.80
N ASP A 729 6.29 -16.58 40.69
CA ASP A 729 6.97 -17.88 40.70
C ASP A 729 8.42 -17.74 41.17
N ASP A 730 9.09 -18.88 41.41
CA ASP A 730 10.48 -18.94 41.91
C ASP A 730 11.51 -18.29 40.96
N ASN A 731 11.09 -17.92 39.74
CA ASN A 731 11.90 -17.24 38.73
C ASN A 731 11.53 -15.75 38.58
N GLY A 732 10.73 -15.20 39.50
CA GLY A 732 10.34 -13.79 39.52
C GLY A 732 9.31 -13.40 38.45
N LYS A 733 8.61 -14.36 37.82
CA LYS A 733 7.54 -14.06 36.85
C LYS A 733 6.17 -14.00 37.52
N PHE A 734 5.38 -13.00 37.12
CA PHE A 734 4.01 -12.81 37.57
C PHE A 734 3.11 -14.01 37.19
N LYS A 735 2.42 -14.57 38.19
CA LYS A 735 1.45 -15.65 38.02
C LYS A 735 0.04 -15.09 38.25
N ALA A 736 -0.67 -14.81 37.15
CA ALA A 736 -2.05 -14.33 37.22
C ALA A 736 -2.93 -15.29 38.06
N PRO A 737 -3.85 -14.76 38.91
CA PRO A 737 -4.76 -15.60 39.66
C PRO A 737 -5.62 -16.47 38.72
N LYS A 738 -5.79 -17.75 39.04
CA LYS A 738 -6.75 -18.61 38.34
C LYS A 738 -8.17 -18.10 38.63
N PRO A 739 -9.07 -18.00 37.64
CA PRO A 739 -10.49 -17.81 37.92
C PRO A 739 -10.98 -18.99 38.77
N MET A 740 -11.80 -18.70 39.78
CA MET A 740 -12.54 -19.73 40.48
C MET A 740 -13.48 -20.40 39.48
N MET A 741 -13.46 -21.74 39.44
CA MET A 741 -14.27 -22.57 38.55
C MET A 741 -15.76 -22.40 38.83
#